data_AF-A0A2S7WVI0-F1
#
_entry.id   AF-A0A2S7WVI0-F1
#
_cell.length_a   1.000
_cell.length_b   1.000
_cell.length_c   1.000
_cell.angle_alpha   90.00
_cell.angle_beta   90.00
_cell.angle_gamma   90.00
#
_symmetry.space_group_name_H-M   'P 1'
#
loop_
_entity.id
_entity.type
_entity.pdbx_description
1 polymer ?
#
loop_
_entity_poly.entity_id
_entity_poly.type
_entity_poly.pdbx_seq_one_letter_code
_entity_poly.pdbx_strand_id
1 'polypeptide(L)'
;MKKATLIIITLFSIVFSYGQTYTVDASASPSTLVCTGTGITSDGIYNALISNNIGTGHFRESLAGNKKTYVFNAQIRIGNATSSGSSSVWNCSNQHIKINAASFQIYGSVLQGNITLGQSADGGSFSVVGTVNDSFKLFDNGIFRAYGSALYAQNRIRLSSNCKFEVIDCDFEPEDGVTVSDGGGAAGSNSTISYDRSRVHHTKEVGIKLYAANNTNTFSLNATKVEGCKYAFQLGNSTNLRPILKDVKINSCEFHIVPNQGNANVVFVNPDFTTLRADIFDANDITTIAFRYSAKVLDAANIPIQDARCYYLDGNSNIVLNNTLTDASGNVTGLFNYNGETCLQNSTYVGITKTNRQNHSKSFASYLHNLKSESLSISKDISENIILSNDALITETSKAIVNAYTVIETTEKFYDRAKAFLVDNYKGETATIITRNDNTIDAKGHNVIIDATAATPFAFNGTTITIKANVYTGNIITSSSATVTTKNGAKLEGGYTDITGTNKFVHLDWNDSSQLEVSFINNDDNSVISSTGASPTTQVFKGFFLLPTPSPTNGISVEVSFSTAGGTPLYESIIPLKDLSFINLKVLLDNRGSEENQLKMLYLYKKLLVKTEAIKNTLSTSTNTNVTLTENITNTNSASGGTLENQEALIRLLKRLLNKVSANREALNN
;
A
#
# COMPACT_ATOMS: atom_id res chain seq x y z
N MET A 1 -2.99 -98.31 -41.70
CA MET A 1 -4.35 -97.71 -41.55
C MET A 1 -4.38 -97.05 -40.17
N LYS A 2 -4.14 -95.75 -39.96
CA LYS A 2 -5.00 -94.55 -40.24
C LYS A 2 -6.48 -94.86 -39.98
N LYS A 3 -7.27 -94.13 -39.20
CA LYS A 3 -7.18 -92.87 -38.42
C LYS A 3 -8.53 -92.78 -37.70
N ALA A 4 -8.59 -92.29 -36.45
CA ALA A 4 -9.66 -91.41 -35.95
C ALA A 4 -9.42 -91.10 -34.46
N THR A 5 -8.59 -90.10 -34.18
CA THR A 5 -8.53 -89.50 -32.85
C THR A 5 -9.66 -88.46 -32.76
N LEU A 6 -10.68 -88.78 -31.97
CA LEU A 6 -11.79 -87.89 -31.65
C LEU A 6 -11.29 -86.85 -30.62
N ILE A 7 -11.18 -85.59 -31.02
CA ILE A 7 -10.92 -84.47 -30.11
C ILE A 7 -12.25 -84.08 -29.47
N ILE A 8 -12.40 -84.35 -28.17
CA ILE A 8 -13.46 -83.77 -27.34
C ILE A 8 -12.98 -82.37 -26.94
N ILE A 9 -13.60 -81.35 -27.51
CA ILE A 9 -13.46 -79.96 -27.06
C ILE A 9 -14.35 -79.82 -25.83
N THR A 10 -13.76 -79.88 -24.64
CA THR A 10 -14.41 -79.47 -23.40
C THR A 10 -14.49 -77.95 -23.40
N LEU A 11 -15.68 -77.41 -23.63
CA LEU A 11 -15.98 -75.98 -23.50
C LEU A 11 -15.85 -75.60 -22.02
N PHE A 12 -14.65 -75.22 -21.57
CA PHE A 12 -14.48 -74.57 -20.27
C PHE A 12 -15.11 -73.18 -20.37
N SER A 13 -16.35 -73.06 -19.90
CA SER A 13 -16.92 -71.77 -19.54
C SER A 13 -16.10 -71.28 -18.35
N ILE A 14 -15.15 -70.37 -18.60
CA ILE A 14 -14.53 -69.58 -17.54
C ILE A 14 -15.64 -68.67 -17.02
N VAL A 15 -16.41 -69.17 -16.06
CA VAL A 15 -17.19 -68.33 -15.17
C VAL A 15 -16.15 -67.56 -14.36
N PHE A 16 -15.91 -66.30 -14.72
CA PHE A 16 -15.23 -65.39 -13.82
C PHE A 16 -16.08 -65.32 -12.55
N SER A 17 -15.72 -66.08 -11.51
CA SER A 17 -16.25 -65.87 -10.18
C SER A 17 -15.79 -64.49 -9.75
N TYR A 18 -16.72 -63.53 -9.70
CA TYR A 18 -16.49 -62.23 -9.09
C TYR A 18 -16.23 -62.45 -7.59
N GLY A 19 -14.99 -62.75 -7.22
CA GLY A 19 -14.61 -63.08 -5.84
C GLY A 19 -14.74 -61.86 -4.96
N GLN A 20 -15.78 -61.82 -4.12
CA GLN A 20 -15.86 -60.91 -2.99
C GLN A 20 -15.19 -61.55 -1.77
N THR A 21 -14.42 -60.75 -1.03
CA THR A 21 -13.74 -61.20 0.18
C THR A 21 -14.17 -60.31 1.35
N TYR A 22 -14.50 -60.92 2.49
CA TYR A 22 -14.85 -60.25 3.73
C TYR A 22 -13.88 -60.72 4.81
N THR A 23 -12.96 -59.84 5.23
CA THR A 23 -11.93 -60.15 6.22
C THR A 23 -12.01 -59.20 7.42
N VAL A 24 -11.58 -59.68 8.57
CA VAL A 24 -11.51 -58.87 9.79
C VAL A 24 -10.13 -58.25 9.90
N ASP A 25 -10.06 -56.93 9.90
CA ASP A 25 -8.88 -56.19 10.34
C ASP A 25 -8.96 -55.99 11.85
N ALA A 26 -8.39 -56.96 12.58
CA ALA A 26 -8.32 -56.95 14.04
C ALA A 26 -7.28 -55.96 14.60
N SER A 27 -6.47 -55.32 13.73
CA SER A 27 -5.50 -54.31 14.15
C SER A 27 -6.16 -52.93 14.37
N ALA A 28 -7.36 -52.73 13.83
CA ALA A 28 -8.21 -51.57 14.13
C ALA A 28 -8.97 -51.78 15.46
N SER A 29 -9.13 -50.71 16.25
CA SER A 29 -9.94 -50.71 17.47
C SER A 29 -11.06 -49.68 17.37
N PRO A 30 -12.35 -50.10 17.37
CA PRO A 30 -12.85 -51.48 17.26
C PRO A 30 -12.51 -52.16 15.92
N SER A 31 -12.60 -53.49 15.84
CA SER A 31 -12.29 -54.26 14.64
C SER A 31 -13.06 -53.75 13.40
N THR A 32 -12.38 -53.68 12.25
CA THR A 32 -12.98 -53.25 10.97
C THR A 32 -13.26 -54.44 10.07
N LEU A 33 -14.46 -54.52 9.49
CA LEU A 33 -14.73 -55.45 8.39
C LEU A 33 -14.21 -54.88 7.07
N VAL A 34 -13.24 -55.54 6.45
CA VAL A 34 -12.67 -55.19 5.15
C VAL A 34 -13.35 -56.01 4.06
N CYS A 35 -13.98 -55.33 3.09
CA CYS A 35 -14.70 -55.94 1.98
C CYS A 35 -13.99 -55.60 0.67
N THR A 36 -13.52 -56.59 -0.09
CA THR A 36 -12.86 -56.38 -1.40
C THR A 36 -13.52 -57.19 -2.52
N GLY A 37 -13.37 -56.77 -3.78
CA GLY A 37 -13.92 -57.43 -4.97
C GLY A 37 -15.15 -56.74 -5.58
N THR A 38 -15.53 -57.10 -6.82
CA THR A 38 -16.51 -56.38 -7.66
C THR A 38 -17.98 -56.78 -7.45
N GLY A 39 -18.27 -57.63 -6.46
CA GLY A 39 -19.59 -58.20 -6.17
C GLY A 39 -19.99 -58.07 -4.70
N ILE A 40 -19.53 -57.02 -4.02
CA ILE A 40 -19.89 -56.77 -2.63
C ILE A 40 -21.36 -56.37 -2.57
N THR A 41 -22.13 -57.03 -1.71
CA THR A 41 -23.55 -56.76 -1.48
C THR A 41 -23.79 -56.46 -0.02
N SER A 42 -24.82 -55.67 0.28
CA SER A 42 -25.17 -55.36 1.68
C SER A 42 -25.60 -56.60 2.48
N ASP A 43 -26.20 -57.60 1.81
CA ASP A 43 -26.46 -58.92 2.42
C ASP A 43 -25.16 -59.63 2.78
N GLY A 44 -24.14 -59.58 1.91
CA GLY A 44 -22.82 -60.16 2.17
C GLY A 44 -22.11 -59.46 3.33
N ILE A 45 -22.16 -58.13 3.39
CA ILE A 45 -21.63 -57.35 4.52
C ILE A 45 -22.37 -57.72 5.81
N TYR A 46 -23.71 -57.74 5.81
CA TYR A 46 -24.51 -58.09 6.99
C TYR A 46 -24.13 -59.47 7.52
N ASN A 47 -24.10 -60.47 6.63
CA ASN A 47 -23.77 -61.84 7.02
C ASN A 47 -22.33 -61.94 7.54
N ALA A 48 -21.38 -61.23 6.93
CA ALA A 48 -19.99 -61.22 7.37
C ALA A 48 -19.80 -60.55 8.73
N LEU A 49 -20.53 -59.47 9.04
CA LEU A 49 -20.50 -58.83 10.36
C LEU A 49 -20.99 -59.79 11.45
N ILE A 50 -22.11 -60.47 11.19
CA ILE A 50 -22.68 -61.44 12.13
C ILE A 50 -21.75 -62.66 12.29
N SER A 51 -21.24 -63.23 11.20
CA SER A 51 -20.40 -64.43 11.25
C SER A 51 -19.06 -64.21 11.93
N ASN A 52 -18.52 -62.99 11.83
CA ASN A 52 -17.25 -62.61 12.44
C ASN A 52 -17.42 -61.91 13.81
N ASN A 53 -18.65 -61.78 14.30
CA ASN A 53 -18.98 -61.14 15.57
C ASN A 53 -18.41 -59.70 15.70
N ILE A 54 -18.50 -58.91 14.63
CA ILE A 54 -18.02 -57.52 14.58
C ILE A 54 -19.19 -56.57 14.81
N GLY A 55 -19.25 -55.96 16.00
CA GLY A 55 -20.34 -55.06 16.39
C GLY A 55 -21.61 -55.80 16.83
N THR A 56 -22.60 -55.05 17.35
CA THR A 56 -23.87 -55.61 17.84
C THR A 56 -25.06 -54.76 17.38
N GLY A 57 -26.23 -55.38 17.23
CA GLY A 57 -27.47 -54.66 16.88
C GLY A 57 -27.59 -54.28 15.40
N HIS A 58 -26.86 -54.96 14.51
CA HIS A 58 -27.07 -54.84 13.06
C HIS A 58 -28.53 -55.15 12.71
N PHE A 59 -29.09 -54.43 11.75
CA PHE A 59 -30.49 -54.57 11.35
C PHE A 59 -30.61 -54.74 9.83
N ARG A 60 -31.53 -55.61 9.39
CA ARG A 60 -31.92 -55.76 7.99
C ARG A 60 -33.44 -55.94 7.89
N GLU A 61 -34.08 -55.16 7.02
CA GLU A 61 -35.51 -55.26 6.70
C GLU A 61 -35.72 -55.24 5.18
N SER A 62 -36.67 -56.04 4.69
CA SER A 62 -37.14 -55.99 3.30
C SER A 62 -38.45 -55.21 3.25
N LEU A 63 -38.50 -54.16 2.44
CA LEU A 63 -39.68 -53.32 2.22
C LEU A 63 -40.38 -53.68 0.90
N ALA A 64 -41.61 -53.18 0.72
CA ALA A 64 -42.36 -53.37 -0.52
C ALA A 64 -41.59 -52.86 -1.76
N GLY A 65 -41.68 -53.59 -2.89
CA GLY A 65 -41.05 -53.20 -4.16
C GLY A 65 -39.55 -53.52 -4.27
N ASN A 66 -39.07 -54.64 -3.70
CA ASN A 66 -37.66 -55.06 -3.71
C ASN A 66 -36.66 -54.10 -3.04
N LYS A 67 -37.16 -53.24 -2.15
CA LYS A 67 -36.34 -52.31 -1.37
C LYS A 67 -35.84 -53.00 -0.10
N LYS A 68 -34.63 -52.67 0.37
CA LYS A 68 -34.10 -53.19 1.65
C LYS A 68 -33.48 -52.10 2.50
N THR A 69 -33.66 -52.17 3.81
CA THR A 69 -32.99 -51.30 4.78
C THR A 69 -31.92 -52.10 5.53
N TYR A 70 -30.73 -51.53 5.67
CA TYR A 70 -29.62 -52.07 6.45
C TYR A 70 -29.15 -51.04 7.47
N VAL A 71 -28.93 -51.48 8.71
CA VAL A 71 -28.19 -50.70 9.73
C VAL A 71 -26.96 -51.49 10.13
N PHE A 72 -25.78 -50.92 9.89
CA PHE A 72 -24.50 -51.51 10.26
C PHE A 72 -23.91 -50.77 11.47
N ASN A 73 -23.89 -51.41 12.64
CA ASN A 73 -23.28 -50.86 13.85
C ASN A 73 -21.81 -51.32 14.04
N ALA A 74 -21.00 -51.24 12.99
CA ALA A 74 -19.59 -51.64 13.03
C ALA A 74 -18.75 -50.91 11.98
N GLN A 75 -17.44 -50.84 12.22
CA GLN A 75 -16.51 -50.26 11.27
C GLN A 75 -16.44 -51.12 10.00
N ILE A 76 -16.67 -50.50 8.84
CA ILE A 76 -16.61 -51.15 7.54
C ILE A 76 -15.62 -50.40 6.65
N ARG A 77 -14.75 -51.15 5.97
CA ARG A 77 -13.87 -50.68 4.92
C ARG A 77 -14.20 -51.41 3.61
N ILE A 78 -14.47 -50.68 2.54
CA ILE A 78 -14.58 -51.23 1.19
C ILE A 78 -13.28 -50.95 0.44
N GLY A 79 -12.63 -51.97 -0.12
CA GLY A 79 -11.32 -51.83 -0.74
C GLY A 79 -10.15 -51.97 0.25
N ASN A 80 -8.92 -51.79 -0.25
CA ASN A 80 -7.70 -51.98 0.52
C ASN A 80 -7.02 -50.63 0.82
N ALA A 81 -6.61 -50.41 2.08
CA ALA A 81 -5.96 -49.19 2.53
C ALA A 81 -4.54 -49.01 1.97
N THR A 82 -3.87 -50.08 1.53
CA THR A 82 -2.47 -50.04 1.05
C THR A 82 -2.32 -49.86 -0.47
N SER A 83 -3.41 -49.87 -1.24
CA SER A 83 -3.36 -49.71 -2.69
C SER A 83 -4.49 -48.80 -3.19
N SER A 84 -4.12 -47.64 -3.73
CA SER A 84 -4.99 -46.66 -4.39
C SER A 84 -5.66 -47.16 -5.69
N GLY A 85 -5.73 -48.48 -5.91
CA GLY A 85 -6.25 -49.13 -7.12
C GLY A 85 -7.16 -50.32 -6.87
N SER A 86 -7.75 -50.47 -5.68
CA SER A 86 -8.63 -51.62 -5.43
C SER A 86 -9.97 -51.46 -6.15
N SER A 87 -10.21 -52.21 -7.22
CA SER A 87 -11.43 -52.20 -8.05
C SER A 87 -12.66 -52.82 -7.37
N SER A 88 -12.80 -52.68 -6.04
CA SER A 88 -13.93 -53.26 -5.33
C SER A 88 -15.21 -52.51 -5.68
N VAL A 89 -16.33 -53.21 -5.75
CA VAL A 89 -17.61 -52.63 -6.12
C VAL A 89 -18.66 -53.07 -5.12
N TRP A 90 -19.15 -52.13 -4.32
CA TRP A 90 -20.32 -52.33 -3.47
C TRP A 90 -21.57 -51.92 -4.24
N ASN A 91 -22.40 -52.90 -4.57
CA ASN A 91 -23.70 -52.65 -5.17
C ASN A 91 -24.78 -52.55 -4.09
N CYS A 92 -25.29 -51.33 -3.90
CA CYS A 92 -26.36 -51.02 -2.96
C CYS A 92 -27.66 -50.56 -3.65
N SER A 93 -27.89 -51.01 -4.89
CA SER A 93 -29.08 -50.67 -5.67
C SER A 93 -30.38 -50.99 -4.91
N ASN A 94 -31.32 -50.04 -4.88
CA ASN A 94 -32.60 -50.12 -4.15
C ASN A 94 -32.49 -50.37 -2.64
N GLN A 95 -31.42 -49.88 -2.00
CA GLN A 95 -31.20 -50.09 -0.56
C GLN A 95 -31.10 -48.77 0.21
N HIS A 96 -31.57 -48.80 1.45
CA HIS A 96 -31.35 -47.79 2.47
C HIS A 96 -30.26 -48.31 3.39
N ILE A 97 -29.10 -47.67 3.41
CA ILE A 97 -27.98 -48.09 4.24
C ILE A 97 -27.73 -47.03 5.29
N LYS A 98 -27.76 -47.45 6.55
CA LYS A 98 -27.33 -46.66 7.69
C LYS A 98 -26.08 -47.29 8.28
N ILE A 99 -24.99 -46.54 8.40
CA ILE A 99 -23.79 -46.95 9.10
C ILE A 99 -23.70 -46.16 10.39
N ASN A 100 -23.67 -46.85 11.52
CA ASN A 100 -23.59 -46.28 12.85
C ASN A 100 -22.31 -46.80 13.50
N ALA A 101 -21.19 -46.22 13.10
CA ALA A 101 -19.86 -46.70 13.46
C ALA A 101 -18.90 -45.53 13.59
N ALA A 102 -17.83 -45.73 14.37
CA ALA A 102 -16.82 -44.69 14.56
C ALA A 102 -15.99 -44.39 13.31
N SER A 103 -15.97 -45.33 12.35
CA SER A 103 -15.31 -45.15 11.06
C SER A 103 -16.05 -45.91 9.96
N PHE A 104 -16.07 -45.31 8.77
CA PHE A 104 -16.48 -45.94 7.52
C PHE A 104 -15.55 -45.47 6.42
N GLN A 105 -15.02 -46.41 5.63
CA GLN A 105 -13.97 -46.13 4.65
C GLN A 105 -14.27 -46.82 3.31
N ILE A 106 -14.06 -46.12 2.19
CA ILE A 106 -14.00 -46.73 0.86
C ILE A 106 -12.68 -46.29 0.20
N TYR A 107 -11.87 -47.22 -0.28
CA TYR A 107 -10.56 -46.95 -0.89
C TYR A 107 -10.55 -47.44 -2.33
N GLY A 108 -10.18 -46.61 -3.31
CA GLY A 108 -10.01 -47.00 -4.71
C GLY A 108 -11.22 -47.66 -5.40
N SER A 109 -12.37 -47.70 -4.73
CA SER A 109 -13.49 -48.60 -5.01
C SER A 109 -14.70 -47.84 -5.52
N VAL A 110 -15.66 -48.56 -6.08
CA VAL A 110 -16.92 -48.02 -6.58
C VAL A 110 -18.05 -48.37 -5.63
N LEU A 111 -18.72 -47.35 -5.12
CA LEU A 111 -20.05 -47.52 -4.54
C LEU A 111 -21.06 -47.21 -5.63
N GLN A 112 -21.85 -48.21 -6.03
CA GLN A 112 -22.84 -48.07 -7.08
C GLN A 112 -24.25 -48.41 -6.58
N GLY A 113 -25.20 -47.54 -6.93
CA GLY A 113 -26.62 -47.79 -6.75
C GLY A 113 -27.35 -47.44 -8.04
N ASN A 114 -28.24 -48.32 -8.49
CA ASN A 114 -29.23 -48.02 -9.51
C ASN A 114 -30.62 -48.11 -8.87
N ILE A 115 -31.41 -47.04 -8.98
CA ILE A 115 -32.82 -47.06 -8.56
C ILE A 115 -33.66 -47.04 -9.83
N THR A 116 -34.05 -48.22 -10.30
CA THR A 116 -34.90 -48.33 -11.48
C THR A 116 -36.36 -48.10 -11.07
N LEU A 117 -36.94 -46.97 -11.51
CA LEU A 117 -38.38 -46.67 -11.48
C LEU A 117 -39.01 -46.55 -10.08
N GLY A 118 -39.11 -45.32 -9.57
CA GLY A 118 -40.02 -45.01 -8.48
C GLY A 118 -39.65 -43.70 -7.78
N GLN A 119 -40.35 -42.62 -8.12
CA GLN A 119 -40.41 -41.43 -7.25
C GLN A 119 -41.13 -41.82 -5.95
N SER A 120 -40.36 -42.27 -4.98
CA SER A 120 -40.75 -42.38 -3.58
C SER A 120 -40.10 -41.21 -2.86
N ALA A 121 -40.82 -40.56 -1.95
CA ALA A 121 -40.27 -39.50 -1.08
C ALA A 121 -39.00 -39.96 -0.32
N ASP A 122 -38.86 -41.28 -0.16
CA ASP A 122 -37.70 -41.95 0.41
C ASP A 122 -36.99 -42.80 -0.66
N GLY A 123 -36.25 -42.18 -1.57
CA GLY A 123 -35.30 -42.90 -2.44
C GLY A 123 -34.26 -43.66 -1.61
N GLY A 124 -33.56 -44.61 -2.23
CA GLY A 124 -32.44 -45.31 -1.58
C GLY A 124 -31.47 -44.31 -0.95
N SER A 125 -31.31 -44.40 0.37
CA SER A 125 -30.59 -43.39 1.17
C SER A 125 -29.32 -44.00 1.77
N PHE A 126 -28.20 -43.28 1.70
CA PHE A 126 -26.99 -43.60 2.45
C PHE A 126 -26.83 -42.62 3.61
N SER A 127 -26.85 -43.12 4.84
CA SER A 127 -26.75 -42.34 6.08
C SER A 127 -25.60 -42.85 6.94
N VAL A 128 -24.81 -41.95 7.50
CA VAL A 128 -23.71 -42.28 8.40
C VAL A 128 -23.89 -41.47 9.67
N VAL A 129 -24.04 -42.14 10.81
CA VAL A 129 -24.28 -41.50 12.11
C VAL A 129 -23.08 -41.76 13.02
N GLY A 130 -22.53 -40.70 13.62
CA GLY A 130 -21.32 -40.75 14.46
C GLY A 130 -21.38 -39.85 15.71
N THR A 131 -20.31 -39.91 16.49
CA THR A 131 -20.03 -39.21 17.74
C THR A 131 -18.85 -38.24 17.59
N VAL A 132 -18.53 -37.48 18.65
CA VAL A 132 -17.62 -36.30 18.65
C VAL A 132 -16.15 -36.54 18.27
N ASN A 133 -15.75 -37.77 17.95
CA ASN A 133 -14.39 -38.11 17.51
C ASN A 133 -14.38 -38.96 16.23
N ASP A 134 -15.52 -39.11 15.57
CA ASP A 134 -15.66 -40.04 14.44
C ASP A 134 -15.23 -39.37 13.12
N SER A 135 -14.46 -40.13 12.35
CA SER A 135 -13.93 -39.71 11.05
C SER A 135 -14.51 -40.60 9.96
N PHE A 136 -15.23 -39.99 9.04
CA PHE A 136 -15.83 -40.65 7.89
C PHE A 136 -15.09 -40.23 6.62
N LYS A 137 -14.18 -41.10 6.18
CA LYS A 137 -13.45 -40.92 4.93
C LYS A 137 -14.15 -41.74 3.86
N LEU A 138 -15.11 -41.13 3.18
CA LEU A 138 -15.97 -41.87 2.27
C LEU A 138 -15.17 -42.37 1.06
N PHE A 139 -14.08 -41.70 0.63
CA PHE A 139 -13.32 -42.10 -0.56
C PHE A 139 -11.88 -41.55 -0.59
N ASP A 140 -10.94 -42.37 -1.09
CA ASP A 140 -9.56 -42.03 -1.45
C ASP A 140 -9.24 -42.71 -2.79
N ASN A 141 -9.35 -41.96 -3.91
CA ASN A 141 -9.28 -42.46 -5.30
C ASN A 141 -10.47 -43.33 -5.80
N GLY A 142 -11.68 -43.10 -5.28
CA GLY A 142 -12.90 -43.86 -5.64
C GLY A 142 -13.83 -43.15 -6.64
N ILE A 143 -14.74 -43.89 -7.29
CA ILE A 143 -15.82 -43.31 -8.12
C ILE A 143 -17.17 -43.60 -7.46
N PHE A 144 -18.00 -42.58 -7.25
CA PHE A 144 -19.38 -42.76 -6.81
C PHE A 144 -20.33 -42.58 -7.99
N ARG A 145 -20.96 -43.68 -8.42
CA ARG A 145 -21.93 -43.67 -9.53
C ARG A 145 -23.33 -44.00 -9.01
N ALA A 146 -24.22 -43.02 -9.07
CA ALA A 146 -25.63 -43.21 -8.76
C ALA A 146 -26.43 -42.98 -10.05
N TYR A 147 -26.74 -44.06 -10.79
CA TYR A 147 -27.54 -43.97 -12.02
C TYR A 147 -29.03 -44.11 -11.67
N GLY A 148 -29.88 -43.19 -12.12
CA GLY A 148 -31.32 -43.19 -11.80
C GLY A 148 -31.64 -43.07 -10.30
N SER A 149 -30.61 -42.80 -9.49
CA SER A 149 -30.73 -42.45 -8.10
C SER A 149 -30.39 -40.98 -8.01
N ALA A 150 -31.41 -40.15 -7.87
CA ALA A 150 -31.20 -39.00 -7.03
C ALA A 150 -30.76 -39.53 -5.66
N LEU A 151 -29.78 -38.88 -5.04
CA LEU A 151 -29.72 -38.83 -3.58
C LEU A 151 -30.92 -37.97 -3.14
N TYR A 152 -32.15 -38.37 -3.54
CA TYR A 152 -33.43 -37.81 -3.11
C TYR A 152 -33.68 -38.40 -1.74
N ALA A 153 -32.88 -37.94 -0.81
CA ALA A 153 -33.34 -37.86 0.53
C ALA A 153 -33.81 -36.41 0.67
N GLN A 154 -35.10 -36.22 0.91
CA GLN A 154 -35.54 -35.04 1.64
C GLN A 154 -34.75 -34.90 2.98
N ASN A 155 -33.97 -35.93 3.38
CA ASN A 155 -33.03 -35.93 4.51
C ASN A 155 -31.67 -36.69 4.27
N ARG A 156 -30.71 -36.03 3.59
CA ARG A 156 -29.25 -35.85 3.89
C ARG A 156 -28.29 -37.04 4.21
N ILE A 157 -27.03 -36.96 3.72
CA ILE A 157 -25.86 -37.48 4.47
C ILE A 157 -25.87 -36.74 5.81
N ARG A 158 -26.34 -37.42 6.86
CA ARG A 158 -26.62 -36.82 8.17
C ARG A 158 -25.44 -37.01 9.10
N LEU A 159 -24.53 -36.03 9.16
CA LEU A 159 -23.50 -36.02 10.18
C LEU A 159 -24.13 -35.57 11.51
N SER A 160 -23.94 -36.33 12.58
CA SER A 160 -24.30 -35.94 13.94
C SER A 160 -23.03 -35.59 14.71
N SER A 161 -23.06 -34.57 15.58
CA SER A 161 -22.09 -34.43 16.69
C SER A 161 -20.61 -34.32 16.28
N ASN A 162 -20.16 -33.17 15.73
CA ASN A 162 -18.73 -32.85 15.49
C ASN A 162 -17.94 -33.84 14.60
N CYS A 163 -18.58 -34.50 13.63
CA CYS A 163 -17.89 -35.46 12.77
C CYS A 163 -17.07 -34.76 11.67
N LYS A 164 -15.96 -35.40 11.23
CA LYS A 164 -15.22 -35.03 10.02
C LYS A 164 -15.68 -35.91 8.86
N PHE A 165 -16.15 -35.28 7.78
CA PHE A 165 -16.45 -35.91 6.51
C PHE A 165 -15.43 -35.49 5.46
N GLU A 166 -14.71 -36.45 4.88
CA GLU A 166 -13.62 -36.16 3.94
C GLU A 166 -13.78 -37.00 2.67
N VAL A 167 -13.76 -36.30 1.54
CA VAL A 167 -13.89 -36.84 0.19
C VAL A 167 -12.69 -36.37 -0.61
N ILE A 168 -11.88 -37.30 -1.12
CA ILE A 168 -10.61 -36.99 -1.78
C ILE A 168 -10.51 -37.74 -3.11
N ASP A 169 -10.17 -37.03 -4.19
CA ASP A 169 -9.94 -37.61 -5.52
C ASP A 169 -11.13 -38.45 -6.02
N CYS A 170 -12.34 -37.88 -5.95
CA CYS A 170 -13.61 -38.57 -6.24
C CYS A 170 -14.34 -37.97 -7.42
N ASP A 171 -15.03 -38.81 -8.20
CA ASP A 171 -16.00 -38.38 -9.21
C ASP A 171 -17.43 -38.70 -8.76
N PHE A 172 -18.30 -37.68 -8.74
CA PHE A 172 -19.72 -37.78 -8.37
C PHE A 172 -20.61 -37.50 -9.57
N GLU A 173 -21.48 -38.46 -9.90
CA GLU A 173 -22.54 -38.31 -10.91
C GLU A 173 -23.96 -38.45 -10.28
N PRO A 174 -24.41 -37.56 -9.37
CA PRO A 174 -25.75 -37.66 -8.79
C PRO A 174 -26.79 -37.03 -9.73
N GLU A 175 -28.01 -37.58 -9.78
CA GLU A 175 -29.10 -36.99 -10.57
C GLU A 175 -29.53 -35.60 -10.04
N ASP A 176 -29.54 -35.41 -8.70
CA ASP A 176 -30.05 -34.22 -8.00
C ASP A 176 -29.10 -33.61 -6.93
N GLY A 177 -27.79 -33.68 -7.18
CA GLY A 177 -26.76 -33.07 -6.35
C GLY A 177 -26.44 -33.79 -5.04
N VAL A 178 -25.33 -33.41 -4.40
CA VAL A 178 -24.91 -33.98 -3.11
C VAL A 178 -25.40 -33.09 -1.97
N THR A 179 -26.32 -33.60 -1.15
CA THR A 179 -26.81 -32.89 0.05
C THR A 179 -26.13 -33.39 1.30
N VAL A 180 -25.44 -32.49 2.01
CA VAL A 180 -24.93 -32.76 3.36
C VAL A 180 -25.68 -31.89 4.35
N SER A 181 -26.13 -32.47 5.47
CA SER A 181 -26.49 -31.63 6.61
C SER A 181 -26.23 -32.26 7.97
N ASP A 182 -26.14 -31.36 8.93
CA ASP A 182 -26.31 -31.63 10.34
C ASP A 182 -27.78 -31.96 10.65
N GLY A 183 -28.03 -33.04 11.37
CA GLY A 183 -29.37 -33.55 11.65
C GLY A 183 -30.20 -32.61 12.52
N GLY A 184 -31.30 -32.06 12.01
CA GLY A 184 -32.11 -31.02 12.64
C GLY A 184 -32.82 -31.37 13.96
N GLY A 185 -32.09 -31.62 15.04
CA GLY A 185 -32.67 -31.89 16.36
C GLY A 185 -31.78 -31.59 17.57
N ALA A 186 -30.50 -31.29 17.40
CA ALA A 186 -29.64 -30.92 18.52
C ALA A 186 -28.89 -29.62 18.20
N ALA A 187 -29.13 -28.60 19.02
CA ALA A 187 -28.34 -27.38 19.01
C ALA A 187 -26.91 -27.73 19.46
N GLY A 188 -25.95 -27.83 18.54
CA GLY A 188 -24.53 -27.92 18.93
C GLY A 188 -23.54 -28.70 18.05
N SER A 189 -23.88 -29.19 16.86
CA SER A 189 -22.90 -29.91 16.02
C SER A 189 -22.01 -28.97 15.18
N ASN A 190 -20.70 -29.03 15.39
CA ASN A 190 -19.65 -28.39 14.59
C ASN A 190 -19.01 -29.42 13.63
N SER A 191 -19.76 -29.91 12.64
CA SER A 191 -19.20 -30.89 11.69
C SER A 191 -18.34 -30.20 10.63
N THR A 192 -17.28 -30.87 10.18
CA THR A 192 -16.41 -30.40 9.10
C THR A 192 -16.62 -31.27 7.86
N ILE A 193 -16.89 -30.64 6.72
CA ILE A 193 -17.16 -31.32 5.45
C ILE A 193 -16.10 -30.86 4.45
N SER A 194 -15.28 -31.79 3.99
CA SER A 194 -14.18 -31.50 3.07
C SER A 194 -14.30 -32.27 1.76
N TYR A 195 -14.31 -31.55 0.64
CA TYR A 195 -14.09 -32.11 -0.70
C TYR A 195 -12.72 -31.64 -1.16
N ASP A 196 -11.82 -32.55 -1.49
CA ASP A 196 -10.47 -32.24 -1.96
C ASP A 196 -10.24 -32.92 -3.30
N ARG A 197 -9.83 -32.16 -4.32
CA ARG A 197 -9.59 -32.64 -5.70
C ARG A 197 -10.74 -33.50 -6.26
N SER A 198 -11.96 -33.18 -5.87
CA SER A 198 -13.16 -33.93 -6.26
C SER A 198 -13.82 -33.30 -7.48
N ARG A 199 -14.57 -34.09 -8.24
CA ARG A 199 -15.35 -33.67 -9.39
C ARG A 199 -16.82 -34.05 -9.18
N VAL A 200 -17.71 -33.11 -9.42
CA VAL A 200 -19.17 -33.30 -9.36
C VAL A 200 -19.72 -32.91 -10.71
N HIS A 201 -20.37 -33.85 -11.41
CA HIS A 201 -20.84 -33.59 -12.76
C HIS A 201 -22.12 -34.34 -13.14
N HIS A 202 -22.68 -33.98 -14.30
CA HIS A 202 -23.88 -34.60 -14.89
C HIS A 202 -25.15 -34.55 -14.01
N THR A 203 -25.29 -33.51 -13.17
CA THR A 203 -26.52 -33.30 -12.38
C THR A 203 -27.55 -32.53 -13.20
N LYS A 204 -28.85 -32.85 -13.08
CA LYS A 204 -29.89 -32.16 -13.87
C LYS A 204 -30.18 -30.74 -13.37
N GLU A 205 -30.03 -30.51 -12.06
CA GLU A 205 -30.32 -29.20 -11.44
C GLU A 205 -29.14 -28.63 -10.66
N VAL A 206 -28.78 -29.21 -9.51
CA VAL A 206 -27.77 -28.64 -8.60
C VAL A 206 -26.59 -29.58 -8.45
N GLY A 207 -25.36 -29.07 -8.57
CA GLY A 207 -24.14 -29.82 -8.29
C GLY A 207 -24.01 -30.19 -6.81
N ILE A 208 -23.79 -29.19 -5.95
CA ILE A 208 -23.54 -29.39 -4.51
C ILE A 208 -24.55 -28.60 -3.68
N LYS A 209 -25.17 -29.29 -2.72
CA LYS A 209 -26.18 -28.75 -1.78
C LYS A 209 -25.57 -28.66 -0.38
N LEU A 210 -25.22 -27.45 0.07
CA LEU A 210 -24.63 -27.16 1.38
C LEU A 210 -25.74 -26.71 2.35
N TYR A 211 -26.27 -27.65 3.13
CA TYR A 211 -27.29 -27.34 4.14
C TYR A 211 -26.70 -27.49 5.53
N ALA A 212 -26.86 -26.48 6.38
CA ALA A 212 -26.69 -26.66 7.82
C ALA A 212 -27.96 -26.21 8.52
N ALA A 213 -28.40 -26.97 9.52
CA ALA A 213 -29.43 -26.52 10.44
C ALA A 213 -28.86 -25.52 11.47
N ASN A 214 -27.54 -25.57 11.69
CA ASN A 214 -26.83 -24.90 12.78
C ASN A 214 -25.63 -24.08 12.23
N ASN A 215 -25.35 -22.94 12.86
CA ASN A 215 -24.45 -21.86 12.44
C ASN A 215 -22.94 -22.15 12.44
N THR A 216 -22.50 -23.39 12.66
CA THR A 216 -21.11 -23.71 13.02
C THR A 216 -20.44 -24.79 12.16
N ASN A 217 -21.12 -25.27 11.10
CA ASN A 217 -20.51 -26.23 10.17
C ASN A 217 -19.49 -25.56 9.26
N THR A 218 -18.30 -26.16 9.15
CA THR A 218 -17.22 -25.69 8.25
C THR A 218 -17.24 -26.53 6.98
N PHE A 219 -17.48 -25.89 5.84
CA PHE A 219 -17.35 -26.51 4.53
C PHE A 219 -16.01 -26.09 3.94
N SER A 220 -15.20 -27.06 3.50
CA SER A 220 -13.93 -26.86 2.84
C SER A 220 -13.96 -27.59 1.51
N LEU A 221 -14.19 -26.87 0.42
CA LEU A 221 -13.94 -27.42 -0.91
C LEU A 221 -12.55 -26.95 -1.29
N ASN A 222 -11.71 -27.85 -1.79
CA ASN A 222 -10.37 -27.58 -2.28
C ASN A 222 -10.20 -28.29 -3.62
N ALA A 223 -9.73 -27.55 -4.63
CA ALA A 223 -9.55 -28.04 -6.00
C ALA A 223 -10.78 -28.81 -6.55
N THR A 224 -11.99 -28.46 -6.11
CA THR A 224 -13.22 -29.17 -6.45
C THR A 224 -13.81 -28.62 -7.74
N LYS A 225 -14.06 -29.50 -8.71
CA LYS A 225 -14.64 -29.16 -10.00
C LYS A 225 -16.13 -29.48 -10.01
N VAL A 226 -16.98 -28.52 -10.35
CA VAL A 226 -18.43 -28.71 -10.51
C VAL A 226 -18.81 -28.39 -11.95
N GLU A 227 -19.45 -29.33 -12.66
CA GLU A 227 -19.75 -29.13 -14.08
C GLU A 227 -20.99 -29.82 -14.64
N GLY A 228 -21.55 -29.29 -15.73
CA GLY A 228 -22.70 -29.86 -16.41
C GLY A 228 -23.98 -29.84 -15.59
N CYS A 229 -24.16 -28.82 -14.73
CA CYS A 229 -25.33 -28.62 -13.87
C CYS A 229 -26.05 -27.31 -14.25
N LYS A 230 -27.32 -27.15 -13.87
CA LYS A 230 -27.98 -25.83 -13.97
C LYS A 230 -27.38 -24.84 -12.96
N TYR A 231 -27.20 -25.27 -11.72
CA TYR A 231 -26.60 -24.49 -10.63
C TYR A 231 -25.44 -25.26 -9.99
N ALA A 232 -24.29 -24.62 -9.78
CA ALA A 232 -23.16 -25.32 -9.16
C ALA A 232 -23.37 -25.56 -7.65
N PHE A 233 -23.87 -24.55 -6.93
CA PHE A 233 -24.07 -24.60 -5.49
C PHE A 233 -25.50 -24.24 -5.08
N GLN A 234 -26.04 -24.93 -4.09
CA GLN A 234 -27.23 -24.49 -3.36
C GLN A 234 -26.90 -24.43 -1.87
N LEU A 235 -27.43 -23.42 -1.18
CA LEU A 235 -27.20 -23.23 0.24
C LEU A 235 -28.52 -23.39 1.01
N GLY A 236 -28.42 -23.87 2.24
CA GLY A 236 -29.56 -24.00 3.14
C GLY A 236 -29.91 -22.72 3.88
N ASN A 237 -31.18 -22.61 4.27
CA ASN A 237 -31.75 -21.53 5.08
C ASN A 237 -31.27 -21.63 6.55
N SER A 238 -30.10 -21.07 6.86
CA SER A 238 -29.75 -20.76 8.26
C SER A 238 -29.07 -19.40 8.34
N THR A 239 -29.47 -18.60 9.31
CA THR A 239 -29.12 -17.18 9.43
C THR A 239 -27.63 -16.88 9.67
N ASN A 240 -26.78 -17.89 9.91
CA ASN A 240 -25.34 -17.66 10.05
C ASN A 240 -24.47 -18.69 9.32
N LEU A 241 -24.98 -19.28 8.24
CA LEU A 241 -24.12 -20.07 7.35
C LEU A 241 -23.10 -19.17 6.65
N ARG A 242 -21.81 -19.46 6.87
CA ARG A 242 -20.68 -18.78 6.22
C ARG A 242 -19.74 -19.75 5.51
N PRO A 243 -20.18 -20.46 4.45
CA PRO A 243 -19.32 -21.39 3.73
C PRO A 243 -18.13 -20.66 3.08
N ILE A 244 -16.93 -21.22 3.26
CA ILE A 244 -15.69 -20.75 2.63
C ILE A 244 -15.23 -21.82 1.63
N LEU A 245 -15.43 -21.55 0.34
CA LEU A 245 -15.19 -22.48 -0.76
C LEU A 245 -13.86 -22.11 -1.42
N LYS A 246 -12.85 -23.00 -1.38
CA LYS A 246 -11.48 -22.71 -1.85
C LYS A 246 -11.18 -23.43 -3.18
N ASP A 247 -10.47 -22.76 -4.08
CA ASP A 247 -9.97 -23.33 -5.34
C ASP A 247 -11.05 -24.07 -6.17
N VAL A 248 -12.28 -23.58 -6.11
CA VAL A 248 -13.42 -24.19 -6.79
C VAL A 248 -13.36 -23.87 -8.28
N LYS A 249 -13.61 -24.88 -9.10
CA LYS A 249 -13.76 -24.73 -10.55
C LYS A 249 -15.18 -24.97 -10.99
N ILE A 250 -15.84 -23.98 -11.57
CA ILE A 250 -17.22 -24.10 -12.07
C ILE A 250 -17.23 -24.05 -13.59
N ASN A 251 -17.20 -25.23 -14.21
CA ASN A 251 -17.22 -25.35 -15.66
C ASN A 251 -18.63 -25.66 -16.14
N SER A 252 -19.09 -25.07 -17.25
CA SER A 252 -20.35 -25.44 -17.93
C SER A 252 -21.64 -25.43 -17.09
N CYS A 253 -21.62 -24.85 -15.88
CA CYS A 253 -22.85 -24.58 -15.13
C CYS A 253 -23.46 -23.25 -15.59
N GLU A 254 -24.78 -23.21 -15.77
CA GLU A 254 -25.51 -22.00 -16.16
C GLU A 254 -25.33 -20.89 -15.09
N PHE A 255 -25.52 -21.28 -13.84
CA PHE A 255 -25.37 -20.41 -12.67
C PHE A 255 -24.37 -21.00 -11.66
N HIS A 256 -23.64 -20.13 -10.95
CA HIS A 256 -22.71 -20.54 -9.89
C HIS A 256 -23.46 -20.93 -8.62
N ILE A 257 -24.62 -20.33 -8.38
CA ILE A 257 -25.37 -20.54 -7.14
C ILE A 257 -26.88 -20.47 -7.40
N VAL A 258 -27.63 -21.30 -6.68
CA VAL A 258 -29.09 -21.35 -6.67
C VAL A 258 -29.62 -20.14 -5.87
N PRO A 259 -30.69 -19.48 -6.35
CA PRO A 259 -31.55 -18.62 -5.53
C PRO A 259 -32.25 -19.46 -4.46
N ASN A 260 -31.94 -19.41 -3.15
CA ASN A 260 -32.99 -19.74 -2.17
C ASN A 260 -32.75 -19.57 -0.65
N GLN A 261 -33.82 -19.02 -0.05
CA GLN A 261 -34.43 -19.21 1.28
C GLN A 261 -33.76 -18.68 2.55
N GLY A 262 -32.60 -18.03 2.56
CA GLY A 262 -32.14 -17.42 3.82
C GLY A 262 -30.86 -16.60 3.72
N ASN A 263 -30.62 -15.73 4.71
CA ASN A 263 -29.50 -14.77 4.77
C ASN A 263 -28.11 -15.45 4.90
N ALA A 264 -27.59 -16.05 3.83
CA ALA A 264 -26.30 -16.74 3.84
C ALA A 264 -25.18 -15.89 3.23
N ASN A 265 -24.01 -15.87 3.88
CA ASN A 265 -22.82 -15.17 3.37
C ASN A 265 -21.82 -16.17 2.81
N VAL A 266 -21.61 -16.19 1.50
CA VAL A 266 -20.68 -17.14 0.85
C VAL A 266 -19.36 -16.47 0.57
N VAL A 267 -18.26 -17.16 0.83
CA VAL A 267 -16.94 -16.71 0.40
C VAL A 267 -16.34 -17.75 -0.55
N PHE A 268 -16.04 -17.33 -1.78
CA PHE A 268 -15.19 -18.07 -2.70
C PHE A 268 -13.75 -17.54 -2.58
N VAL A 269 -12.79 -18.42 -2.30
CA VAL A 269 -11.35 -18.12 -2.26
C VAL A 269 -10.69 -18.78 -3.46
N ASN A 270 -10.04 -17.98 -4.30
CA ASN A 270 -9.41 -18.44 -5.55
C ASN A 270 -10.30 -19.28 -6.49
N PRO A 271 -11.55 -18.88 -6.78
CA PRO A 271 -12.35 -19.57 -7.79
C PRO A 271 -11.80 -19.34 -9.21
N ASP A 272 -12.19 -20.18 -10.17
CA ASP A 272 -11.87 -20.01 -11.60
C ASP A 272 -12.73 -18.94 -12.32
N PHE A 273 -13.58 -18.23 -11.58
CA PHE A 273 -14.42 -17.16 -12.08
C PHE A 273 -14.22 -15.88 -11.26
N THR A 274 -14.25 -14.74 -11.94
CA THR A 274 -14.22 -13.41 -11.31
C THR A 274 -15.57 -12.73 -11.33
N THR A 275 -16.57 -13.37 -11.94
CA THR A 275 -17.91 -12.82 -12.15
C THR A 275 -18.94 -13.79 -11.59
N LEU A 276 -19.88 -13.30 -10.79
CA LEU A 276 -20.94 -14.15 -10.23
C LEU A 276 -22.08 -14.28 -11.26
N ARG A 277 -22.40 -15.52 -11.65
CA ARG A 277 -23.63 -15.85 -12.39
C ARG A 277 -24.67 -16.39 -11.41
N ALA A 278 -25.79 -15.70 -11.28
CA ALA A 278 -26.92 -16.11 -10.47
C ALA A 278 -28.25 -15.73 -11.14
N ASP A 279 -29.28 -16.51 -10.88
CA ASP A 279 -30.56 -16.48 -11.60
C ASP A 279 -31.53 -15.46 -10.96
N ILE A 280 -31.73 -15.54 -9.63
CA ILE A 280 -32.59 -14.70 -8.81
C ILE A 280 -31.97 -14.68 -7.38
N PHE A 281 -32.17 -13.67 -6.53
CA PHE A 281 -31.80 -13.75 -5.11
C PHE A 281 -32.74 -12.88 -4.29
N ASP A 282 -32.90 -13.21 -3.00
CA ASP A 282 -33.38 -12.24 -2.03
C ASP A 282 -32.33 -11.13 -1.85
N ALA A 283 -32.77 -9.89 -1.60
CA ALA A 283 -31.89 -8.72 -1.48
C ALA A 283 -30.87 -8.81 -0.32
N ASN A 284 -30.89 -9.87 0.49
CA ASN A 284 -30.12 -10.03 1.72
C ASN A 284 -28.91 -10.98 1.59
N ASP A 285 -28.76 -11.67 0.47
CA ASP A 285 -27.64 -12.60 0.27
C ASP A 285 -26.36 -11.83 -0.09
N ILE A 286 -25.26 -12.14 0.60
CA ILE A 286 -23.94 -11.55 0.32
C ILE A 286 -22.99 -12.64 -0.18
N THR A 287 -22.56 -12.52 -1.44
CA THR A 287 -21.49 -13.36 -1.99
C THR A 287 -20.21 -12.57 -2.11
N THR A 288 -19.13 -13.10 -1.54
CA THR A 288 -17.77 -12.57 -1.61
C THR A 288 -16.91 -13.45 -2.51
N ILE A 289 -16.20 -12.84 -3.44
CA ILE A 289 -15.09 -13.46 -4.17
C ILE A 289 -13.80 -12.83 -3.67
N ALA A 290 -12.86 -13.65 -3.23
CA ALA A 290 -11.56 -13.24 -2.72
C ALA A 290 -10.45 -14.09 -3.33
N PHE A 291 -9.24 -13.55 -3.36
CA PHE A 291 -8.04 -14.26 -3.82
C PHE A 291 -6.94 -14.11 -2.79
N ARG A 292 -6.08 -15.13 -2.67
CA ARG A 292 -4.96 -15.10 -1.75
C ARG A 292 -4.00 -14.02 -2.17
N TYR A 293 -3.55 -13.24 -1.20
CA TYR A 293 -2.65 -12.14 -1.44
C TYR A 293 -1.54 -12.15 -0.42
N SER A 294 -0.33 -12.22 -0.94
CA SER A 294 0.89 -12.05 -0.16
C SER A 294 1.73 -10.97 -0.81
N ALA A 295 2.20 -10.00 -0.04
CA ALA A 295 3.13 -9.02 -0.55
C ALA A 295 4.20 -8.68 0.48
N LYS A 296 5.41 -8.43 -0.02
CA LYS A 296 6.55 -7.95 0.77
C LYS A 296 6.93 -6.55 0.33
N VAL A 297 7.02 -5.62 1.28
CA VAL A 297 7.53 -4.28 1.04
C VAL A 297 9.02 -4.27 1.31
N LEU A 298 9.80 -3.92 0.28
CA LEU A 298 11.25 -3.94 0.30
C LEU A 298 11.80 -2.57 -0.12
N ASP A 299 13.02 -2.28 0.30
CA ASP A 299 13.77 -1.13 -0.22
C ASP A 299 14.38 -1.41 -1.61
N ALA A 300 15.06 -0.41 -2.17
CA ALA A 300 15.73 -0.53 -3.46
C ALA A 300 16.86 -1.58 -3.49
N ALA A 301 17.36 -2.02 -2.33
CA ALA A 301 18.35 -3.07 -2.17
C ALA A 301 17.73 -4.45 -1.88
N ASN A 302 16.39 -4.59 -1.98
CA ASN A 302 15.61 -5.78 -1.64
C ASN A 302 15.65 -6.18 -0.16
N ILE A 303 15.93 -5.24 0.74
CA ILE A 303 15.87 -5.46 2.19
C ILE A 303 14.43 -5.23 2.66
N PRO A 304 13.87 -6.13 3.49
CA PRO A 304 12.54 -5.93 4.05
C PRO A 304 12.41 -4.65 4.86
N ILE A 305 11.33 -3.90 4.62
CA ILE A 305 11.02 -2.68 5.37
C ILE A 305 10.01 -3.04 6.46
N GLN A 306 10.43 -2.93 7.72
CA GLN A 306 9.54 -3.01 8.88
C GLN A 306 8.75 -1.70 9.04
N ASP A 307 7.50 -1.81 9.53
CA ASP A 307 6.64 -0.67 9.84
C ASP A 307 6.36 0.27 8.66
N ALA A 308 6.40 -0.23 7.43
CA ALA A 308 5.85 0.47 6.28
C ALA A 308 4.33 0.51 6.40
N ARG A 309 3.74 1.69 6.22
CA ARG A 309 2.28 1.84 6.14
C ARG A 309 1.78 1.28 4.82
N CYS A 310 0.80 0.41 4.92
CA CYS A 310 0.14 -0.25 3.81
C CYS A 310 -1.33 0.18 3.77
N TYR A 311 -1.71 0.86 2.70
CA TYR A 311 -3.06 1.38 2.53
C TYR A 311 -3.68 0.82 1.26
N TYR A 312 -4.75 0.03 1.41
CA TYR A 312 -5.46 -0.58 0.31
C TYR A 312 -6.91 -0.08 0.29
N LEU A 313 -7.35 0.44 -0.86
CA LEU A 313 -8.72 0.88 -1.09
C LEU A 313 -9.39 0.05 -2.17
N ASP A 314 -10.67 -0.26 -1.97
CA ASP A 314 -11.55 -0.70 -3.04
C ASP A 314 -11.89 0.49 -3.95
N GLY A 315 -11.47 0.43 -5.22
CA GLY A 315 -11.53 1.55 -6.16
C GLY A 315 -12.94 2.04 -6.49
N ASN A 316 -13.98 1.25 -6.28
CA ASN A 316 -15.36 1.64 -6.58
C ASN A 316 -16.20 1.98 -5.34
N SER A 317 -15.70 1.79 -4.11
CA SER A 317 -16.40 2.22 -2.89
C SER A 317 -15.60 3.11 -1.97
N ASN A 318 -14.31 3.31 -2.23
CA ASN A 318 -13.38 3.93 -1.29
C ASN A 318 -13.38 3.28 0.10
N ILE A 319 -13.80 2.01 0.20
CA ILE A 319 -13.69 1.23 1.45
C ILE A 319 -12.22 0.91 1.67
N VAL A 320 -11.75 1.18 2.89
CA VAL A 320 -10.42 0.79 3.36
C VAL A 320 -10.39 -0.70 3.62
N LEU A 321 -9.65 -1.42 2.79
CA LEU A 321 -9.46 -2.87 2.90
C LEU A 321 -8.33 -3.21 3.87
N ASN A 322 -7.34 -2.33 3.97
CA ASN A 322 -6.22 -2.47 4.89
C ASN A 322 -5.61 -1.09 5.17
N ASN A 323 -5.31 -0.83 6.44
CA ASN A 323 -4.52 0.31 6.90
C ASN A 323 -3.66 -0.13 8.08
N THR A 324 -2.66 -0.95 7.81
CA THR A 324 -1.78 -1.54 8.83
C THR A 324 -0.31 -1.38 8.45
N LEU A 325 0.56 -1.94 9.29
CA LEU A 325 2.01 -1.88 9.14
C LEU A 325 2.55 -3.21 8.64
N THR A 326 3.68 -3.17 7.94
CA THR A 326 4.45 -4.40 7.65
C THR A 326 5.12 -4.96 8.89
N ASP A 327 5.28 -6.28 8.93
CA ASP A 327 6.06 -6.96 9.96
C ASP A 327 7.58 -6.81 9.73
N ALA A 328 8.40 -7.38 10.62
CA ALA A 328 9.86 -7.35 10.53
C ALA A 328 10.42 -8.06 9.27
N SER A 329 9.63 -8.91 8.61
CA SER A 329 9.98 -9.56 7.34
C SER A 329 9.43 -8.81 6.13
N GLY A 330 8.89 -7.60 6.34
CA GLY A 330 8.29 -6.75 5.31
C GLY A 330 6.94 -7.24 4.80
N ASN A 331 6.34 -8.28 5.40
CA ASN A 331 5.06 -8.80 4.93
C ASN A 331 3.94 -7.82 5.30
N VAL A 332 3.02 -7.59 4.36
CA VAL A 332 1.78 -6.86 4.62
C VAL A 332 0.93 -7.64 5.63
N THR A 333 0.54 -6.98 6.73
CA THR A 333 -0.33 -7.57 7.77
C THR A 333 -1.76 -7.07 7.65
N GLY A 334 -2.68 -7.50 8.52
CA GLY A 334 -4.01 -6.89 8.66
C GLY A 334 -4.99 -7.03 7.49
N LEU A 335 -4.65 -7.84 6.49
CA LEU A 335 -5.53 -8.20 5.39
C LEU A 335 -6.65 -9.15 5.86
N PHE A 336 -7.68 -9.33 5.02
CA PHE A 336 -8.78 -10.25 5.35
C PHE A 336 -8.27 -11.67 5.54
N ASN A 337 -8.67 -12.29 6.65
CA ASN A 337 -8.38 -13.68 6.93
C ASN A 337 -9.64 -14.52 6.72
N TYR A 338 -9.63 -15.38 5.70
CA TYR A 338 -10.69 -16.36 5.44
C TYR A 338 -10.17 -17.75 5.79
N ASN A 339 -10.58 -18.27 6.95
CA ASN A 339 -10.19 -19.61 7.43
C ASN A 339 -8.67 -19.83 7.40
N GLY A 340 -7.92 -18.90 7.99
CA GLY A 340 -6.47 -18.90 8.06
C GLY A 340 -5.77 -18.27 6.84
N GLU A 341 -6.46 -18.11 5.71
CA GLU A 341 -5.85 -17.61 4.47
C GLU A 341 -6.00 -16.11 4.31
N THR A 342 -4.86 -15.45 4.16
CA THR A 342 -4.77 -14.01 3.90
C THR A 342 -5.18 -13.71 2.46
N CYS A 343 -6.26 -12.97 2.30
CA CYS A 343 -6.85 -12.68 1.00
C CYS A 343 -7.14 -11.20 0.84
N LEU A 344 -7.23 -10.78 -0.42
CA LEU A 344 -7.89 -9.54 -0.81
C LEU A 344 -9.24 -9.88 -1.46
N GLN A 345 -10.24 -9.11 -1.09
CA GLN A 345 -11.58 -9.22 -1.64
C GLN A 345 -11.60 -8.63 -3.05
N ASN A 346 -11.91 -9.44 -4.06
CA ASN A 346 -12.12 -8.98 -5.44
C ASN A 346 -13.51 -8.35 -5.60
N SER A 347 -14.56 -8.92 -4.99
CA SER A 347 -15.91 -8.38 -5.12
C SER A 347 -16.84 -8.84 -4.00
N THR A 348 -17.83 -7.99 -3.71
CA THR A 348 -18.98 -8.26 -2.83
C THR A 348 -20.25 -8.01 -3.63
N TYR A 349 -21.14 -8.99 -3.68
CA TYR A 349 -22.41 -8.91 -4.40
C TYR A 349 -23.57 -8.95 -3.42
N VAL A 350 -24.55 -8.06 -3.61
CA VAL A 350 -25.83 -8.02 -2.90
C VAL A 350 -26.95 -8.00 -3.95
N GLY A 351 -27.89 -8.93 -3.92
CA GLY A 351 -29.03 -9.00 -4.87
C GLY A 351 -28.70 -9.52 -6.29
N ILE A 352 -29.59 -9.26 -7.26
CA ILE A 352 -29.54 -9.81 -8.64
C ILE A 352 -28.66 -9.01 -9.61
N THR A 353 -27.51 -9.60 -9.99
CA THR A 353 -26.56 -9.22 -11.07
C THR A 353 -25.82 -7.88 -10.92
N LYS A 354 -24.68 -7.60 -11.55
CA LYS A 354 -23.62 -8.31 -12.33
C LYS A 354 -22.36 -7.42 -12.27
N THR A 355 -21.20 -8.02 -12.57
CA THR A 355 -19.85 -7.42 -12.73
C THR A 355 -19.71 -5.92 -12.45
N ASN A 356 -18.91 -5.56 -11.45
CA ASN A 356 -17.54 -5.08 -11.67
C ASN A 356 -17.02 -4.41 -10.38
N ARG A 357 -15.93 -4.94 -9.81
CA ARG A 357 -15.04 -4.15 -8.94
C ARG A 357 -13.58 -4.36 -9.30
N GLN A 358 -13.30 -3.83 -10.47
CA GLN A 358 -12.00 -3.53 -11.02
C GLN A 358 -11.23 -2.57 -10.13
N ASN A 359 -9.97 -2.94 -9.94
CA ASN A 359 -8.87 -2.09 -9.49
C ASN A 359 -9.02 -1.62 -8.05
N HIS A 360 -8.22 -2.21 -7.18
CA HIS A 360 -7.85 -1.62 -5.91
C HIS A 360 -6.75 -0.59 -6.16
N SER A 361 -6.67 0.43 -5.33
CA SER A 361 -5.44 1.19 -5.20
C SER A 361 -4.70 0.66 -3.98
N LYS A 362 -3.39 0.45 -4.16
CA LYS A 362 -2.48 0.15 -3.06
C LYS A 362 -1.46 1.26 -2.97
N SER A 363 -1.26 1.74 -1.76
CA SER A 363 -0.43 2.89 -1.45
C SER A 363 0.43 2.58 -0.25
N PHE A 364 1.69 2.99 -0.32
CA PHE A 364 2.72 2.64 0.64
C PHE A 364 3.50 3.87 1.05
N ALA A 365 3.75 3.96 2.35
CA ALA A 365 4.60 5.00 2.92
C ALA A 365 5.55 4.41 3.98
N SER A 366 6.81 4.78 3.87
CA SER A 366 7.83 4.56 4.88
C SER A 366 8.64 5.84 5.02
N TYR A 367 9.24 6.06 6.20
CA TYR A 367 9.93 7.30 6.52
C TYR A 367 11.09 7.60 5.57
N LEU A 368 11.96 6.61 5.32
CA LEU A 368 13.16 6.76 4.49
C LEU A 368 12.92 6.62 2.98
N HIS A 369 11.66 6.47 2.57
CA HIS A 369 11.33 6.06 1.20
C HIS A 369 10.30 6.97 0.57
N ASN A 370 10.36 7.11 -0.75
CA ASN A 370 9.34 7.78 -1.52
C ASN A 370 8.00 7.06 -1.40
N LEU A 371 6.92 7.83 -1.43
CA LEU A 371 5.57 7.27 -1.46
C LEU A 371 5.40 6.51 -2.77
N LYS A 372 4.71 5.37 -2.70
CA LYS A 372 4.34 4.59 -3.87
C LYS A 372 2.85 4.38 -3.88
N SER A 373 2.23 4.56 -5.03
CA SER A 373 0.82 4.25 -5.25
C SER A 373 0.68 3.61 -6.61
N GLU A 374 -0.08 2.53 -6.68
CA GLU A 374 -0.26 1.74 -7.89
C GLU A 374 -1.64 1.06 -7.87
N SER A 375 -2.17 0.78 -9.06
CA SER A 375 -3.42 0.04 -9.22
C SER A 375 -3.16 -1.46 -9.15
N LEU A 376 -4.08 -2.20 -8.55
CA LEU A 376 -4.04 -3.65 -8.40
C LEU A 376 -5.35 -4.26 -8.87
N SER A 377 -5.31 -5.10 -9.90
CA SER A 377 -6.46 -5.90 -10.32
C SER A 377 -6.37 -7.30 -9.72
N ILE A 378 -7.43 -7.76 -9.08
CA ILE A 378 -7.44 -9.04 -8.36
C ILE A 378 -8.35 -10.02 -9.09
N SER A 379 -7.74 -10.91 -9.87
CA SER A 379 -8.46 -11.93 -10.66
C SER A 379 -7.95 -13.34 -10.45
N LYS A 380 -6.94 -13.49 -9.59
CA LYS A 380 -6.23 -14.72 -9.25
C LYS A 380 -5.43 -14.49 -7.97
N ASP A 381 -4.90 -15.56 -7.40
CA ASP A 381 -3.91 -15.46 -6.33
C ASP A 381 -2.69 -14.63 -6.79
N ILE A 382 -2.21 -13.74 -5.92
CA ILE A 382 -1.12 -12.81 -6.20
C ILE A 382 -0.06 -12.90 -5.10
N SER A 383 1.20 -13.00 -5.54
CA SER A 383 2.38 -12.86 -4.70
C SER A 383 3.34 -11.87 -5.35
N GLU A 384 3.74 -10.82 -4.62
CA GLU A 384 4.55 -9.76 -5.20
C GLU A 384 5.51 -9.10 -4.20
N ASN A 385 6.57 -8.49 -4.75
CA ASN A 385 7.48 -7.63 -4.03
C ASN A 385 7.22 -6.17 -4.42
N ILE A 386 6.94 -5.33 -3.43
CA ILE A 386 6.71 -3.90 -3.59
C ILE A 386 7.99 -3.18 -3.22
N ILE A 387 8.72 -2.70 -4.23
CA ILE A 387 9.95 -1.93 -4.03
C ILE A 387 9.61 -0.46 -3.80
N LEU A 388 10.08 0.11 -2.70
CA LEU A 388 10.08 1.55 -2.42
C LEU A 388 11.48 2.14 -2.65
N SER A 389 11.56 3.24 -3.40
CA SER A 389 12.83 3.93 -3.63
C SER A 389 13.18 4.82 -2.45
N ASN A 390 14.47 4.98 -2.18
CA ASN A 390 14.95 5.84 -1.09
C ASN A 390 14.59 7.30 -1.35
N ASP A 391 14.21 8.00 -0.29
CA ASP A 391 13.96 9.43 -0.29
C ASP A 391 15.27 10.18 -0.02
N ALA A 392 15.92 10.66 -1.09
CA ALA A 392 17.21 11.33 -1.00
C ALA A 392 17.16 12.70 -0.31
N LEU A 393 15.95 13.23 -0.06
CA LEU A 393 15.77 14.51 0.62
C LEU A 393 15.78 14.38 2.15
N ILE A 394 15.62 13.16 2.66
CA ILE A 394 15.71 12.86 4.10
C ILE A 394 17.16 12.98 4.57
N THR A 395 17.38 13.72 5.66
CA THR A 395 18.73 13.93 6.20
C THR A 395 18.98 13.18 7.50
N GLU A 396 17.98 13.07 8.37
CA GLU A 396 18.02 12.25 9.57
C GLU A 396 17.51 10.84 9.26
N THR A 397 18.36 9.83 9.38
CA THR A 397 18.03 8.45 9.03
C THR A 397 17.20 7.72 10.10
N SER A 398 17.18 8.24 11.33
CA SER A 398 16.39 7.69 12.42
C SER A 398 15.08 8.44 12.62
N LYS A 399 13.95 7.81 12.23
CA LYS A 399 12.61 8.34 12.51
C LYS A 399 12.39 8.63 14.00
N ALA A 400 13.00 7.85 14.88
CA ALA A 400 12.89 8.04 16.33
C ALA A 400 13.52 9.37 16.79
N ILE A 401 14.67 9.74 16.22
CA ILE A 401 15.33 11.03 16.48
C ILE A 401 14.45 12.19 15.99
N VAL A 402 13.90 12.07 14.77
CA VAL A 402 12.99 13.08 14.21
C VAL A 402 11.72 13.24 15.05
N ASN A 403 11.14 12.14 15.51
CA ASN A 403 9.97 12.18 16.38
C ASN A 403 10.26 12.83 17.74
N ALA A 404 11.53 12.87 18.17
CA ALA A 404 11.99 13.51 19.40
C ALA A 404 12.42 14.98 19.22
N TYR A 405 12.40 15.52 18.00
CA TYR A 405 12.69 16.95 17.78
C TYR A 405 11.81 17.82 18.65
N THR A 406 12.41 18.80 19.32
CA THR A 406 11.69 19.77 20.15
C THR A 406 11.40 21.08 19.40
N VAL A 407 12.16 21.36 18.33
CA VAL A 407 12.07 22.55 17.46
C VAL A 407 12.44 22.21 16.01
N ILE A 408 11.97 23.01 15.06
CA ILE A 408 12.16 22.85 13.61
C ILE A 408 12.74 24.15 13.04
N GLU A 409 14.07 24.25 13.04
CA GLU A 409 14.78 25.52 12.75
C GLU A 409 15.38 25.56 11.34
N THR A 410 15.37 24.45 10.61
CA THR A 410 15.95 24.34 9.26
C THR A 410 15.02 23.62 8.30
N THR A 411 15.27 23.78 7.01
CA THR A 411 14.47 23.12 5.94
C THR A 411 14.57 21.60 6.01
N GLU A 412 15.74 21.06 6.39
CA GLU A 412 15.96 19.62 6.57
C GLU A 412 15.10 19.07 7.70
N LYS A 413 15.14 19.69 8.88
CA LYS A 413 14.29 19.28 10.02
C LYS A 413 12.81 19.38 9.67
N PHE A 414 12.42 20.39 8.88
CA PHE A 414 11.03 20.57 8.45
C PHE A 414 10.61 19.42 7.53
N TYR A 415 11.40 19.12 6.50
CA TYR A 415 11.12 18.01 5.59
C TYR A 415 11.05 16.66 6.32
N ASP A 416 12.07 16.34 7.11
CA ASP A 416 12.17 15.10 7.88
C ASP A 416 10.95 14.95 8.82
N ARG A 417 10.61 16.00 9.56
CA ARG A 417 9.47 15.95 10.50
C ARG A 417 8.13 15.85 9.80
N ALA A 418 7.94 16.56 8.68
CA ALA A 418 6.72 16.47 7.87
C ALA A 418 6.54 15.07 7.28
N LYS A 419 7.62 14.44 6.80
CA LYS A 419 7.60 13.06 6.32
C LYS A 419 7.25 12.08 7.43
N ALA A 420 7.87 12.21 8.61
CA ALA A 420 7.56 11.38 9.75
C ALA A 420 6.09 11.51 10.17
N PHE A 421 5.56 12.73 10.23
CA PHE A 421 4.15 12.99 10.54
C PHE A 421 3.21 12.36 9.51
N LEU A 422 3.52 12.47 8.22
CA LEU A 422 2.74 11.86 7.15
C LEU A 422 2.66 10.33 7.30
N VAL A 423 3.77 9.67 7.60
CA VAL A 423 3.81 8.22 7.80
C VAL A 423 3.03 7.82 9.05
N ASP A 424 3.09 8.59 10.13
CA ASP A 424 2.33 8.31 11.34
C ASP A 424 0.81 8.41 11.10
N ASN A 425 0.40 9.34 10.23
CA ASN A 425 -1.00 9.67 9.93
C ASN A 425 -1.46 9.25 8.54
N TYR A 426 -0.76 8.29 7.92
CA TYR A 426 -0.97 7.93 6.51
C TYR A 426 -2.38 7.39 6.26
N LYS A 427 -3.05 7.95 5.25
CA LYS A 427 -4.40 7.59 4.79
C LYS A 427 -4.45 7.34 3.28
N GLY A 428 -3.33 6.93 2.69
CA GLY A 428 -3.22 6.66 1.26
C GLY A 428 -2.92 7.89 0.42
N GLU A 429 -2.30 8.91 1.00
CA GLU A 429 -1.83 10.08 0.27
C GLU A 429 -0.87 9.64 -0.85
N THR A 430 -1.00 10.26 -2.02
CA THR A 430 -0.16 9.99 -3.20
C THR A 430 1.05 10.92 -3.29
N ALA A 431 1.12 11.92 -2.42
CA ALA A 431 2.17 12.92 -2.39
C ALA A 431 2.52 13.31 -0.94
N THR A 432 3.75 13.78 -0.75
CA THR A 432 4.18 14.35 0.53
C THR A 432 3.47 15.68 0.83
N ILE A 433 3.33 16.00 2.13
CA ILE A 433 2.75 17.27 2.62
C ILE A 433 3.55 18.46 2.07
N ILE A 434 4.88 18.35 2.08
CA ILE A 434 5.81 19.35 1.56
C ILE A 434 6.87 18.69 0.68
N THR A 435 7.53 19.48 -0.16
CA THR A 435 8.74 19.08 -0.89
C THR A 435 9.89 20.00 -0.51
N ARG A 436 11.13 19.51 -0.66
CA ARG A 436 12.33 20.30 -0.40
C ARG A 436 13.20 20.31 -1.65
N ASN A 437 13.72 21.48 -1.99
CA ASN A 437 14.78 21.64 -2.96
C ASN A 437 15.87 22.50 -2.33
N ASP A 438 17.02 21.90 -2.04
CA ASP A 438 18.10 22.51 -1.26
C ASP A 438 17.57 23.15 0.04
N ASN A 439 17.75 24.47 0.17
CA ASN A 439 17.32 25.27 1.30
C ASN A 439 15.94 25.93 1.08
N THR A 440 15.08 25.34 0.25
CA THR A 440 13.73 25.83 -0.01
C THR A 440 12.70 24.74 0.24
N ILE A 441 11.72 25.04 1.09
CA ILE A 441 10.52 24.23 1.26
C ILE A 441 9.43 24.71 0.31
N ASP A 442 8.84 23.80 -0.44
CA ASP A 442 7.56 24.01 -1.10
C ASP A 442 6.44 23.40 -0.25
N ALA A 443 5.60 24.27 0.29
CA ALA A 443 4.48 23.94 1.15
C ALA A 443 3.22 23.52 0.37
N LYS A 444 3.29 23.42 -0.97
CA LYS A 444 2.23 22.87 -1.84
C LYS A 444 0.85 23.51 -1.67
N GLY A 445 0.82 24.80 -1.38
CA GLY A 445 -0.43 25.55 -1.17
C GLY A 445 -1.02 25.44 0.23
N HIS A 446 -0.28 24.89 1.19
CA HIS A 446 -0.62 24.99 2.60
C HIS A 446 -0.16 26.32 3.20
N ASN A 447 -0.93 26.82 4.17
CA ASN A 447 -0.48 27.93 5.01
C ASN A 447 0.67 27.45 5.90
N VAL A 448 1.67 28.29 6.12
CA VAL A 448 2.77 28.00 7.04
C VAL A 448 2.79 29.01 8.18
N ILE A 449 2.77 28.50 9.41
CA ILE A 449 2.90 29.28 10.64
C ILE A 449 4.19 28.86 11.35
N ILE A 450 5.09 29.82 11.56
CA ILE A 450 6.29 29.65 12.38
C ILE A 450 5.99 30.27 13.75
N ASP A 451 5.94 29.47 14.80
CA ASP A 451 5.52 29.90 16.13
C ASP A 451 6.53 29.49 17.21
N ALA A 452 7.12 30.46 17.90
CA ALA A 452 8.13 30.21 18.93
C ALA A 452 7.59 29.42 20.13
N THR A 453 6.28 29.48 20.38
CA THR A 453 5.62 28.94 21.57
C THR A 453 4.67 27.78 21.25
N ALA A 454 4.67 27.26 20.03
CA ALA A 454 3.82 26.13 19.66
C ALA A 454 3.96 24.95 20.65
N ALA A 455 2.83 24.32 20.96
CA ALA A 455 2.76 23.20 21.90
C ALA A 455 3.47 21.95 21.35
N THR A 456 3.35 21.71 20.05
CA THR A 456 4.06 20.63 19.35
C THR A 456 5.07 21.19 18.36
N PRO A 457 6.19 20.48 18.12
CA PRO A 457 7.20 20.88 17.13
C PRO A 457 6.64 21.01 15.71
N PHE A 458 5.69 20.15 15.36
CA PHE A 458 5.01 20.11 14.07
C PHE A 458 3.52 19.83 14.30
N ALA A 459 2.66 20.51 13.54
CA ALA A 459 1.24 20.20 13.43
C ALA A 459 0.75 20.45 12.01
N PHE A 460 -0.16 19.60 11.53
CA PHE A 460 -0.83 19.76 10.25
C PHE A 460 -2.30 19.36 10.37
N ASN A 461 -3.20 20.22 9.90
CA ASN A 461 -4.66 20.02 9.98
C ASN A 461 -5.34 19.83 8.62
N GLY A 462 -4.56 19.64 7.55
CA GLY A 462 -5.05 19.53 6.17
C GLY A 462 -4.90 20.80 5.34
N THR A 463 -4.89 21.99 5.98
CA THR A 463 -4.75 23.28 5.27
C THR A 463 -3.57 24.11 5.76
N THR A 464 -3.20 23.96 7.03
CA THR A 464 -2.20 24.77 7.71
C THR A 464 -1.17 23.89 8.38
N ILE A 465 0.08 24.21 8.13
CA ILE A 465 1.25 23.65 8.78
C ILE A 465 1.71 24.63 9.85
N THR A 466 1.92 24.15 11.07
CA THR A 466 2.52 24.94 12.15
C THR A 466 3.82 24.27 12.60
N ILE A 467 4.90 25.04 12.64
CA ILE A 467 6.20 24.57 13.14
C ILE A 467 6.65 25.39 14.35
N LYS A 468 7.30 24.72 15.30
CA LYS A 468 7.89 25.38 16.46
C LYS A 468 9.32 25.82 16.17
N ALA A 469 9.56 27.13 16.11
CA ALA A 469 10.89 27.68 15.96
C ALA A 469 10.99 29.10 16.53
N ASN A 470 12.07 29.41 17.22
CA ASN A 470 12.41 30.79 17.57
C ASN A 470 12.94 31.54 16.33
N VAL A 471 13.82 30.88 15.59
CA VAL A 471 14.35 31.32 14.31
C VAL A 471 14.29 30.13 13.38
N TYR A 472 13.64 30.29 12.23
CA TYR A 472 13.69 29.32 11.15
C TYR A 472 14.56 29.87 10.04
N THR A 473 15.58 29.10 9.63
CA THR A 473 16.49 29.44 8.55
C THR A 473 16.14 28.62 7.32
N GLY A 474 15.88 29.31 6.21
CA GLY A 474 15.51 28.68 4.94
C GLY A 474 14.36 29.37 4.22
N ASN A 475 14.23 29.09 2.93
CA ASN A 475 13.19 29.69 2.10
C ASN A 475 11.90 28.86 2.15
N ILE A 476 10.75 29.52 1.93
CA ILE A 476 9.44 28.87 1.87
C ILE A 476 8.65 29.38 0.68
N ILE A 477 8.23 28.49 -0.21
CA ILE A 477 7.26 28.81 -1.26
C ILE A 477 5.93 28.12 -0.98
N THR A 478 4.84 28.82 -1.25
CA THR A 478 3.49 28.25 -1.26
C THR A 478 2.68 28.86 -2.41
N SER A 479 1.53 28.27 -2.71
CA SER A 479 0.69 28.76 -3.81
C SER A 479 0.13 30.15 -3.52
N SER A 480 -0.32 30.84 -4.57
CA SER A 480 -0.95 32.17 -4.50
C SER A 480 -2.34 32.18 -3.85
N SER A 481 -2.65 31.26 -2.95
CA SER A 481 -3.87 31.22 -2.14
C SER A 481 -3.57 30.95 -0.65
N ALA A 482 -2.30 30.81 -0.28
CA ALA A 482 -1.85 30.48 1.05
C ALA A 482 -0.86 31.53 1.58
N THR A 483 -0.69 31.58 2.90
CA THR A 483 0.14 32.58 3.59
C THR A 483 1.34 31.95 4.30
N VAL A 484 2.44 32.69 4.40
CA VAL A 484 3.55 32.40 5.32
C VAL A 484 3.53 33.44 6.45
N THR A 485 3.46 32.99 7.70
CA THR A 485 3.31 33.87 8.87
C THR A 485 4.22 33.47 10.02
N THR A 486 4.70 34.47 10.76
CA THR A 486 5.41 34.28 12.03
C THR A 486 4.51 34.69 13.21
N LYS A 487 4.64 34.00 14.35
CA LYS A 487 3.87 34.25 15.58
C LYS A 487 4.75 34.21 16.81
N ASN A 488 4.28 34.87 17.88
CA ASN A 488 4.87 34.81 19.21
C ASN A 488 6.38 35.14 19.25
N GLY A 489 6.82 36.08 18.40
CA GLY A 489 8.21 36.50 18.31
C GLY A 489 9.12 35.60 17.47
N ALA A 490 8.57 34.59 16.78
CA ALA A 490 9.33 33.80 15.83
C ALA A 490 9.89 34.65 14.69
N LYS A 491 11.06 34.27 14.18
CA LYS A 491 11.72 34.93 13.05
C LYS A 491 11.91 33.96 11.90
N LEU A 492 11.78 34.48 10.68
CA LEU A 492 12.10 33.80 9.44
C LEU A 492 13.37 34.43 8.86
N GLU A 493 14.44 33.63 8.73
CA GLU A 493 15.71 34.01 8.09
C GLU A 493 15.84 33.28 6.75
N GLY A 494 14.99 33.68 5.81
CA GLY A 494 14.96 33.20 4.43
C GLY A 494 13.75 33.77 3.68
N GLY A 495 13.87 33.93 2.36
CA GLY A 495 12.81 34.52 1.55
C GLY A 495 11.61 33.61 1.37
N TYR A 496 10.46 34.19 1.05
CA TYR A 496 9.25 33.41 0.84
C TYR A 496 8.36 33.94 -0.28
N THR A 497 7.58 33.04 -0.87
CA THR A 497 6.53 33.37 -1.83
C THR A 497 5.20 32.86 -1.32
N ASP A 498 4.21 33.74 -1.25
CA ASP A 498 2.86 33.43 -0.78
C ASP A 498 1.80 34.28 -1.51
N ILE A 499 0.56 34.33 -1.02
CA ILE A 499 -0.53 35.16 -1.57
C ILE A 499 -0.18 36.65 -1.71
N THR A 500 0.73 37.17 -0.88
CA THR A 500 1.13 38.59 -0.91
C THR A 500 2.17 38.88 -2.00
N GLY A 501 2.75 37.85 -2.60
CA GLY A 501 3.79 37.92 -3.61
C GLY A 501 5.10 37.30 -3.13
N THR A 502 6.21 37.70 -3.77
CA THR A 502 7.55 37.18 -3.45
C THR A 502 8.28 38.15 -2.54
N ASN A 503 8.43 37.79 -1.28
CA ASN A 503 9.18 38.52 -0.27
C ASN A 503 10.63 38.02 -0.24
N LYS A 504 11.56 38.83 -0.73
CA LYS A 504 12.99 38.51 -0.77
C LYS A 504 13.61 38.80 0.60
N PHE A 505 14.35 37.85 1.15
CA PHE A 505 15.11 38.06 2.38
C PHE A 505 16.50 38.61 2.06
N VAL A 506 16.93 39.62 2.81
CA VAL A 506 18.23 40.25 2.63
C VAL A 506 18.93 40.32 3.97
N HIS A 507 20.14 39.76 4.02
CA HIS A 507 21.03 39.78 5.17
C HIS A 507 22.38 40.35 4.77
N LEU A 508 22.65 41.57 5.24
CA LEU A 508 23.91 42.26 5.01
C LEU A 508 24.63 42.45 6.35
N ASP A 509 25.94 42.19 6.36
CA ASP A 509 26.81 42.53 7.49
C ASP A 509 28.02 43.28 6.95
N TRP A 510 28.16 44.54 7.35
CA TRP A 510 29.29 45.42 7.02
C TRP A 510 30.22 45.64 8.21
N ASN A 511 29.96 44.99 9.36
CA ASN A 511 30.80 44.96 10.54
C ASN A 511 31.32 46.34 10.98
N ASP A 512 30.50 47.37 10.82
CA ASP A 512 30.79 48.75 11.22
C ASP A 512 29.62 49.33 12.03
N SER A 513 29.95 50.00 13.14
CA SER A 513 28.98 50.63 14.05
C SER A 513 28.21 51.81 13.45
N SER A 514 28.52 52.22 12.23
CA SER A 514 27.82 53.30 11.53
C SER A 514 26.35 52.96 11.34
N GLN A 515 25.51 53.96 11.58
CA GLN A 515 24.10 53.93 11.20
C GLN A 515 24.00 54.17 9.70
N LEU A 516 23.53 53.17 8.97
CA LEU A 516 23.40 53.20 7.52
C LEU A 516 21.96 52.84 7.12
N GLU A 517 21.48 53.51 6.08
CA GLU A 517 20.22 53.19 5.43
C GLU A 517 20.44 52.10 4.37
N VAL A 518 19.50 51.17 4.29
CA VAL A 518 19.44 50.17 3.21
C VAL A 518 18.25 50.50 2.32
N SER A 519 18.51 50.65 1.02
CA SER A 519 17.49 50.92 -0.01
C SER A 519 17.52 49.87 -1.10
N PHE A 520 16.34 49.53 -1.62
CA PHE A 520 16.17 48.62 -2.75
C PHE A 520 15.69 49.40 -3.95
N ILE A 521 16.48 49.40 -5.03
CA ILE A 521 16.26 50.23 -6.21
C ILE A 521 15.84 49.36 -7.39
N ASN A 522 14.79 49.78 -8.09
CA ASN A 522 14.41 49.20 -9.37
C ASN A 522 15.31 49.77 -10.47
N ASN A 523 16.08 48.91 -11.14
CA ASN A 523 17.04 49.34 -12.17
C ASN A 523 16.38 49.63 -13.53
N ASP A 524 15.06 49.42 -13.67
CA ASP A 524 14.33 49.81 -14.88
C ASP A 524 14.06 51.32 -14.93
N ASP A 525 13.80 51.94 -13.77
CA ASP A 525 13.37 53.35 -13.66
C ASP A 525 14.03 54.15 -12.53
N ASN A 526 14.98 53.53 -11.81
CA ASN A 526 15.66 54.06 -10.63
C ASN A 526 14.73 54.45 -9.46
N SER A 527 13.54 53.85 -9.38
CA SER A 527 12.62 54.07 -8.26
C SER A 527 13.01 53.26 -7.02
N VAL A 528 12.76 53.81 -5.83
CA VAL A 528 12.96 53.11 -4.55
C VAL A 528 11.76 52.19 -4.31
N ILE A 529 12.02 50.88 -4.22
CA ILE A 529 11.01 49.85 -3.89
C ILE A 529 10.69 49.88 -2.40
N SER A 530 11.73 49.90 -1.57
CA SER A 530 11.62 50.06 -0.12
C SER A 530 12.95 50.53 0.46
N SER A 531 12.92 51.15 1.64
CA SER A 531 14.12 51.54 2.37
C SER A 531 13.88 51.53 3.88
N THR A 532 14.97 51.43 4.66
CA THR A 532 14.91 51.61 6.11
C THR A 532 14.65 53.06 6.52
N GLY A 533 14.93 54.02 5.62
CA GLY A 533 14.74 55.45 5.82
C GLY A 533 15.26 55.93 7.17
N ALA A 534 14.43 56.72 7.89
CA ALA A 534 14.74 57.30 9.20
C ALA A 534 14.97 56.29 10.34
N SER A 535 14.92 54.99 10.08
CA SER A 535 15.33 53.92 11.01
C SER A 535 16.59 53.21 10.50
N PRO A 536 17.75 53.89 10.45
CA PRO A 536 18.97 53.30 9.94
C PRO A 536 19.44 52.14 10.84
N THR A 537 20.10 51.17 10.22
CA THR A 537 20.61 49.98 10.89
C THR A 537 22.09 50.12 11.21
N THR A 538 22.53 49.50 12.31
CA THR A 538 23.95 49.45 12.69
C THR A 538 24.50 48.05 12.45
N GLN A 539 25.67 47.95 11.81
CA GLN A 539 26.43 46.72 11.51
C GLN A 539 25.75 45.72 10.57
N VAL A 540 24.48 45.39 10.82
CA VAL A 540 23.74 44.32 10.15
C VAL A 540 22.36 44.81 9.75
N PHE A 541 21.98 44.48 8.51
CA PHE A 541 20.60 44.54 8.05
C PHE A 541 20.06 43.12 7.85
N LYS A 542 18.90 42.84 8.45
CA LYS A 542 18.12 41.62 8.21
C LYS A 542 16.67 42.02 7.98
N GLY A 543 16.16 41.80 6.78
CA GLY A 543 14.80 42.23 6.45
C GLY A 543 14.29 41.66 5.14
N PHE A 544 13.08 42.09 4.79
CA PHE A 544 12.38 41.69 3.59
C PHE A 544 12.03 42.88 2.73
N PHE A 545 11.96 42.67 1.42
CA PHE A 545 11.23 43.55 0.51
C PHE A 545 10.35 42.73 -0.43
N LEU A 546 9.23 43.31 -0.84
CA LEU A 546 8.32 42.70 -1.79
C LEU A 546 8.84 42.93 -3.21
N LEU A 547 9.07 41.85 -3.95
CA LEU A 547 9.49 41.91 -5.36
C LEU A 547 8.34 42.49 -6.21
N PRO A 548 8.58 43.54 -7.02
CA PRO A 548 7.56 44.07 -7.92
C PRO A 548 7.03 43.02 -8.91
N THR A 549 5.75 43.16 -9.26
CA THR A 549 5.07 42.33 -10.26
C THR A 549 4.49 43.22 -11.36
N PRO A 550 4.94 43.14 -12.63
CA PRO A 550 5.96 42.21 -13.14
C PRO A 550 7.35 42.48 -12.57
N SER A 551 8.22 41.46 -12.57
CA SER A 551 9.59 41.60 -12.07
C SER A 551 10.42 42.54 -12.95
N PRO A 552 11.27 43.41 -12.37
CA PRO A 552 12.13 44.31 -13.14
C PRO A 552 13.03 43.58 -14.13
N THR A 553 13.20 44.14 -15.33
CA THR A 553 13.98 43.52 -16.42
C THR A 553 15.48 43.70 -16.19
N ASN A 554 15.89 44.88 -15.71
CA ASN A 554 17.28 45.23 -15.41
C ASN A 554 17.71 44.83 -13.99
N GLY A 555 16.85 44.13 -13.25
CA GLY A 555 17.14 43.66 -11.89
C GLY A 555 16.86 44.71 -10.80
N ILE A 556 17.27 44.37 -9.58
CA ILE A 556 17.10 45.21 -8.39
C ILE A 556 18.46 45.34 -7.71
N SER A 557 18.87 46.58 -7.43
CA SER A 557 20.06 46.86 -6.64
C SER A 557 19.70 47.01 -5.16
N VAL A 558 20.53 46.48 -4.27
CA VAL A 558 20.56 46.87 -2.86
C VAL A 558 21.68 47.87 -2.64
N GLU A 559 21.33 48.98 -2.02
CA GLU A 559 22.23 50.10 -1.74
C GLU A 559 22.33 50.34 -0.24
N VAL A 560 23.55 50.52 0.26
CA VAL A 560 23.82 50.93 1.65
C VAL A 560 24.42 52.34 1.65
N SER A 561 23.80 53.29 2.35
CA SER A 561 24.21 54.70 2.31
C SER A 561 24.01 55.43 3.65
N PHE A 562 24.54 56.65 3.79
CA PHE A 562 24.41 57.46 5.01
C PHE A 562 23.07 58.24 5.10
N SER A 563 22.38 58.53 3.98
CA SER A 563 20.98 59.00 3.93
C SER A 563 20.45 59.11 2.48
N THR A 564 19.13 59.10 2.32
CA THR A 564 18.35 58.92 1.07
C THR A 564 18.33 60.09 0.06
N ALA A 565 19.23 61.07 0.12
CA ALA A 565 19.19 62.22 -0.81
C ALA A 565 20.46 62.37 -1.67
N GLY A 566 20.53 61.61 -2.77
CA GLY A 566 21.41 61.92 -3.91
C GLY A 566 22.92 61.66 -3.74
N GLY A 567 23.32 60.97 -2.67
CA GLY A 567 24.71 60.55 -2.47
C GLY A 567 25.02 59.21 -3.15
N THR A 568 26.27 59.01 -3.57
CA THR A 568 26.74 57.71 -4.08
C THR A 568 26.68 56.67 -2.95
N PRO A 569 26.12 55.47 -3.18
CA PRO A 569 26.04 54.44 -2.14
C PRO A 569 27.43 53.99 -1.69
N LEU A 570 27.57 53.60 -0.41
CA LEU A 570 28.80 53.02 0.13
C LEU A 570 29.03 51.59 -0.36
N TYR A 571 27.94 50.90 -0.65
CA TYR A 571 27.89 49.57 -1.20
C TYR A 571 26.68 49.48 -2.11
N GLU A 572 26.87 48.90 -3.28
CA GLU A 572 25.81 48.58 -4.23
C GLU A 572 26.01 47.15 -4.73
N SER A 573 24.93 46.38 -4.81
CA SER A 573 24.97 45.07 -5.44
C SER A 573 23.63 44.69 -6.05
N ILE A 574 23.68 44.02 -7.21
CA ILE A 574 22.48 43.51 -7.86
C ILE A 574 22.04 42.23 -7.14
N ILE A 575 20.79 42.20 -6.68
CA ILE A 575 20.15 41.03 -6.11
C ILE A 575 19.74 40.07 -7.24
N PRO A 576 20.19 38.81 -7.22
CA PRO A 576 19.75 37.83 -8.20
C PRO A 576 18.24 37.60 -8.13
N LEU A 577 17.53 37.85 -9.24
CA LEU A 577 16.06 37.74 -9.28
C LEU A 577 15.55 36.31 -9.01
N LYS A 578 16.37 35.29 -9.27
CA LYS A 578 16.00 33.87 -9.05
C LYS A 578 16.08 33.46 -7.57
N ASP A 579 16.94 34.10 -6.79
CA ASP A 579 17.24 33.65 -5.43
C ASP A 579 16.31 34.33 -4.42
N LEU A 580 15.63 33.56 -3.57
CA LEU A 580 14.72 34.12 -2.57
C LEU A 580 15.46 34.84 -1.43
N SER A 581 16.73 34.51 -1.21
CA SER A 581 17.57 35.11 -0.18
C SER A 581 18.86 35.67 -0.77
N PHE A 582 19.22 36.89 -0.39
CA PHE A 582 20.50 37.51 -0.68
C PHE A 582 21.26 37.71 0.64
N ILE A 583 22.35 36.98 0.82
CA ILE A 583 23.14 37.00 2.05
C ILE A 583 24.57 37.43 1.70
N ASN A 584 25.00 38.56 2.23
CA ASN A 584 26.38 39.02 2.17
C ASN A 584 26.87 39.43 3.55
N LEU A 585 27.67 38.57 4.17
CA LEU A 585 28.18 38.77 5.54
C LEU A 585 29.51 39.55 5.60
N LYS A 586 29.99 40.03 4.44
CA LYS A 586 31.26 40.76 4.32
C LYS A 586 31.11 41.91 3.34
N VAL A 587 30.15 42.79 3.63
CA VAL A 587 29.95 44.02 2.87
C VAL A 587 31.15 44.94 3.13
N LEU A 588 31.86 45.29 2.05
CA LEU A 588 32.92 46.30 2.07
C LEU A 588 32.29 47.65 1.71
N LEU A 589 32.48 48.63 2.59
CA LEU A 589 31.99 50.00 2.39
C LEU A 589 33.02 50.78 1.56
N ASP A 590 33.01 50.58 0.25
CA ASP A 590 34.05 51.00 -0.69
C ASP A 590 34.18 52.52 -0.88
N ASN A 591 33.14 53.30 -0.54
CA ASN A 591 33.18 54.78 -0.62
C ASN A 591 33.54 55.50 0.69
N ARG A 592 34.12 54.80 1.67
CA ARG A 592 34.74 55.52 2.80
C ARG A 592 36.11 56.02 2.33
N GLY A 593 36.19 57.29 1.99
CA GLY A 593 37.48 57.98 1.89
C GLY A 593 38.19 57.90 3.23
N SER A 594 39.02 56.88 3.43
CA SER A 594 39.83 56.74 4.64
C SER A 594 40.84 57.86 4.69
N GLU A 595 41.26 58.27 5.90
CA GLU A 595 42.33 59.24 6.05
C GLU A 595 43.59 58.79 5.29
N GLU A 596 43.89 57.48 5.31
CA GLU A 596 45.00 56.89 4.55
C GLU A 596 44.85 57.10 3.02
N ASN A 597 43.66 56.85 2.47
CA ASN A 597 43.40 57.07 1.05
C ASN A 597 43.46 58.55 0.68
N GLN A 598 42.96 59.45 1.55
CA GLN A 598 43.08 60.89 1.35
C GLN A 598 44.54 61.34 1.35
N LEU A 599 45.37 60.83 2.27
CA LEU A 599 46.81 61.13 2.32
C LEU A 599 47.53 60.62 1.05
N LYS A 600 47.20 59.42 0.57
CA LYS A 600 47.72 58.89 -0.71
C LYS A 600 47.30 59.76 -1.89
N MET A 601 46.04 60.18 -1.95
CA MET A 601 45.55 61.10 -2.99
C MET A 601 46.24 62.46 -2.92
N LEU A 602 46.41 63.05 -1.73
CA LEU A 602 47.11 64.32 -1.53
C LEU A 602 48.54 64.24 -2.06
N TYR A 603 49.23 63.13 -1.78
CA TYR A 603 50.57 62.88 -2.29
C TYR A 603 50.62 62.77 -3.82
N LEU A 604 49.69 62.03 -4.43
CA LEU A 604 49.62 61.88 -5.89
C LEU A 604 49.29 63.21 -6.58
N TYR A 605 48.33 63.99 -6.06
CA TYR A 605 48.01 65.31 -6.60
C TYR A 605 49.18 66.29 -6.50
N LYS A 606 49.94 66.27 -5.39
CA LYS A 606 51.18 67.06 -5.28
C LYS A 606 52.19 66.66 -6.37
N LYS A 607 52.39 65.36 -6.61
CA LYS A 607 53.28 64.87 -7.69
C LYS A 607 52.81 65.30 -9.08
N LEU A 608 51.52 65.14 -9.37
CA LEU A 608 50.92 65.56 -10.64
C LEU A 608 51.12 67.04 -10.87
N LEU A 609 50.87 67.89 -9.86
CA LEU A 609 51.03 69.32 -9.96
C LEU A 609 52.48 69.74 -10.27
N VAL A 610 53.47 69.11 -9.63
CA VAL A 610 54.89 69.33 -9.94
C VAL A 610 55.22 68.93 -11.38
N LYS A 611 54.74 67.77 -11.84
CA LYS A 611 54.96 67.32 -13.22
C LYS A 611 54.29 68.22 -14.24
N THR A 612 53.07 68.67 -13.99
CA THR A 612 52.36 69.61 -14.87
C THR A 612 53.06 70.95 -14.95
N GLU A 613 53.62 71.47 -13.85
CA GLU A 613 54.44 72.69 -13.95
C GLU A 613 55.74 72.45 -14.70
N ALA A 614 56.39 71.29 -14.52
CA ALA A 614 57.60 70.97 -15.29
C ALA A 614 57.29 70.97 -16.80
N ILE A 615 56.16 70.41 -17.22
CA ILE A 615 55.69 70.48 -18.61
C ILE A 615 55.47 71.93 -19.05
N LYS A 616 54.82 72.75 -18.21
CA LYS A 616 54.62 74.17 -18.47
C LYS A 616 55.92 74.89 -18.75
N ASN A 617 56.92 74.66 -17.89
CA ASN A 617 58.23 75.28 -17.97
C ASN A 617 59.00 74.83 -19.20
N THR A 618 58.80 73.60 -19.67
CA THR A 618 59.36 73.15 -20.95
C THR A 618 58.70 73.84 -22.14
N LEU A 619 57.39 74.13 -22.06
CA LEU A 619 56.64 74.83 -23.11
C LEU A 619 56.88 76.35 -23.12
N SER A 620 57.37 76.93 -22.03
CA SER A 620 57.62 78.37 -21.91
C SER A 620 59.12 78.67 -21.94
N THR A 621 59.53 79.71 -22.66
CA THR A 621 60.94 80.10 -22.83
C THR A 621 61.60 80.67 -21.56
N SER A 622 60.92 80.61 -20.40
CA SER A 622 61.43 81.11 -19.11
C SER A 622 61.73 79.97 -18.14
N THR A 623 62.98 79.88 -17.69
CA THR A 623 63.44 78.92 -16.69
C THR A 623 63.07 79.35 -15.27
N ASN A 624 61.92 78.89 -14.76
CA ASN A 624 61.55 79.07 -13.35
C ASN A 624 61.25 77.72 -12.69
N THR A 625 62.26 77.14 -12.02
CA THR A 625 62.26 75.73 -11.58
C THR A 625 61.70 75.45 -10.18
N ASN A 626 61.25 76.46 -9.42
CA ASN A 626 60.82 76.23 -8.03
C ASN A 626 59.30 76.35 -7.85
N VAL A 627 58.64 75.20 -7.82
CA VAL A 627 57.25 75.08 -7.35
C VAL A 627 57.27 74.69 -5.87
N THR A 628 57.08 75.67 -4.99
CA THR A 628 56.92 75.39 -3.56
C THR A 628 55.47 75.05 -3.27
N LEU A 629 55.22 73.84 -2.73
CA LEU A 629 53.88 73.37 -2.35
C LEU A 629 53.76 73.29 -0.83
N THR A 630 53.31 74.37 -0.21
CA THR A 630 52.90 74.36 1.19
C THR A 630 51.39 74.12 1.23
N GLU A 631 50.99 72.90 1.61
CA GLU A 631 49.61 72.59 2.00
C GLU A 631 49.68 72.00 3.40
N ASN A 632 48.90 72.56 4.33
CA ASN A 632 48.77 72.03 5.68
C ASN A 632 48.05 70.68 5.58
N ILE A 633 48.72 69.60 6.00
CA ILE A 633 48.13 68.27 6.14
C ILE A 633 47.89 68.06 7.63
N THR A 634 46.68 67.69 7.99
CA THR A 634 46.36 67.26 9.35
C THR A 634 46.55 65.75 9.40
N ASN A 635 47.57 65.29 10.13
CA ASN A 635 47.72 63.89 10.50
C ASN A 635 47.04 63.69 11.85
N THR A 636 45.87 63.06 11.86
CA THR A 636 45.34 62.49 13.09
C THR A 636 45.83 61.04 13.17
N ASN A 637 46.46 60.64 14.28
CA ASN A 637 47.02 59.28 14.46
C ASN A 637 45.93 58.19 14.64
N SER A 638 44.84 58.26 13.90
CA SER A 638 43.67 57.41 14.11
C SER A 638 43.30 56.72 12.81
N ALA A 639 43.07 55.42 12.87
CA ALA A 639 42.47 54.62 11.79
C ALA A 639 40.97 54.97 11.58
N SER A 640 40.62 56.25 11.60
CA SER A 640 39.26 56.77 11.47
C SER A 640 38.94 57.24 10.06
N GLY A 641 37.67 57.61 9.83
CA GLY A 641 37.22 58.19 8.56
C GLY A 641 38.03 59.42 8.15
N GLY A 642 38.03 59.72 6.86
CA GLY A 642 38.78 60.86 6.32
C GLY A 642 38.36 62.20 6.91
N THR A 643 39.31 63.13 7.02
CA THR A 643 39.12 64.43 7.67
C THR A 643 38.63 65.48 6.68
N LEU A 644 37.83 66.44 7.16
CA LEU A 644 37.33 67.56 6.34
C LEU A 644 38.49 68.39 5.79
N GLU A 645 39.50 68.63 6.62
CA GLU A 645 40.70 69.39 6.26
C GLU A 645 41.46 68.73 5.09
N ASN A 646 41.60 67.40 5.10
CA ASN A 646 42.26 66.68 4.01
C ASN A 646 41.41 66.72 2.72
N GLN A 647 40.07 66.67 2.81
CA GLN A 647 39.18 66.83 1.66
C GLN A 647 39.30 68.24 1.03
N GLU A 648 39.30 69.29 1.85
CA GLU A 648 39.47 70.66 1.37
C GLU A 648 40.84 70.87 0.71
N ALA A 649 41.90 70.28 1.28
CA ALA A 649 43.24 70.30 0.70
C ALA A 649 43.30 69.58 -0.66
N LEU A 650 42.62 68.43 -0.80
CA LEU A 650 42.49 67.71 -2.08
C LEU A 650 41.81 68.57 -3.14
N ILE A 651 40.68 69.21 -2.81
CA ILE A 651 39.94 70.08 -3.74
C ILE A 651 40.81 71.28 -4.17
N ARG A 652 41.54 71.90 -3.23
CA ARG A 652 42.46 73.00 -3.54
C ARG A 652 43.55 72.57 -4.53
N LEU A 653 44.18 71.41 -4.30
CA LEU A 653 45.20 70.87 -5.20
C LEU A 653 44.63 70.51 -6.57
N LEU A 654 43.42 69.94 -6.64
CA LEU A 654 42.75 69.63 -7.89
C LEU A 654 42.49 70.90 -8.74
N LYS A 655 41.97 71.96 -8.11
CA LYS A 655 41.75 73.26 -8.77
C LYS A 655 43.05 73.84 -9.31
N ARG A 656 44.13 73.79 -8.52
CA ARG A 656 45.47 74.23 -8.96
C ARG A 656 45.96 73.42 -10.15
N LEU A 657 45.82 72.09 -10.09
CA LEU A 657 46.22 71.19 -11.18
C LEU A 657 45.46 71.52 -12.46
N LEU A 658 44.13 71.68 -12.39
CA LEU A 658 43.29 72.02 -13.52
C LEU A 658 43.72 73.35 -14.17
N ASN A 659 43.92 74.40 -13.38
CA ASN A 659 44.37 75.70 -13.89
C ASN A 659 45.71 75.58 -14.62
N LYS A 660 46.63 74.76 -14.13
CA LYS A 660 47.94 74.55 -14.77
C LYS A 660 47.85 73.71 -16.03
N VAL A 661 47.05 72.64 -16.04
CA VAL A 661 46.80 71.85 -17.26
C VAL A 661 46.17 72.72 -18.35
N SER A 662 45.19 73.57 -18.00
CA SER A 662 44.59 74.53 -18.94
C SER A 662 45.61 75.51 -19.50
N ALA A 663 46.44 76.11 -18.63
CA ALA A 663 47.51 77.02 -19.08
C ALA A 663 48.53 76.32 -20.00
N ASN A 664 48.86 75.05 -19.74
CA ASN A 664 49.75 74.28 -20.61
C ASN A 664 49.11 74.02 -21.98
N ARG A 665 47.82 73.70 -22.00
CA ARG A 665 47.07 73.50 -23.25
C ARG A 665 47.05 74.77 -24.10
N GLU A 666 46.83 75.92 -23.48
CA GLU A 666 46.91 77.22 -24.16
C GLU A 666 48.31 77.48 -24.71
N ALA A 667 49.36 77.19 -23.93
CA ALA A 667 50.75 77.32 -24.36
C ALA A 667 51.17 76.33 -25.46
N LEU A 668 50.44 75.22 -25.64
CA LEU A 668 50.63 74.26 -26.73
C LEU A 668 49.94 74.68 -28.04
N ASN A 669 48.89 75.50 -27.94
CA ASN A 669 48.12 75.98 -29.09
C ASN A 669 48.66 77.28 -29.69
N ASN A 670 49.52 78.00 -28.96
CA ASN A 670 50.26 79.17 -29.40
C ASN A 670 51.69 78.77 -29.75
#